data_AF-A0A8X6MUA1-F1
#
_entry.id   AF-A0A8X6MUA1-F1
#
_cell.length_a   1.000
_cell.length_b   1.000
_cell.length_c   1.000
_cell.angle_alpha   90.00
_cell.angle_beta   90.00
_cell.angle_gamma   90.00
#
_symmetry.space_group_name_H-M   'P 1'
#
loop_
_entity.id
_entity.type
_entity.pdbx_description
1 polymer ?
#
loop_
_entity_poly.entity_id
_entity_poly.type
_entity_poly.pdbx_seq_one_letter_code
_entity_poly.pdbx_strand_id
1 'polypeptide(L)'
;MDLNSQKSVSTKNNILMNMHELIKKFSEENDPCSKTRELHSFVKSLSLHVEGKEDGETTEFFKFISKVPELFEELICNCDADCINDAKNKIEKQEKNKLQSLILCLEIIQMCLKCIKTEEQRLLLLQTSLTILYKSYSHCKECETIYGELLEEFKEQLASFFNTLQDVQSVMLLEFNELLKKKLHSDQFQLIISISADLYKLCDLVFNLDPAIAIALYKTLIELFENYKEIGQLDLQIDPILSALITETLNVINEFKLFLKRKEQFHVSENRIFLFKLNLIRKIVSLFPSCISANLQCITCLALDLYTLLISCYHTAQENGPAPLQNILTNTIIPMLSLFSTETAFLSFVLLHLKEISSDQQMAHLLLKLVVISIMHQKQDQIGMPERTEVFQNIFLLLQKNNPTDDMMLVSIKIPFSLFNQGKNLLVFHHSPEVESVPLYQHAYIHLAEYCKKISDSDFEKLESFVIDILNSTSTSNLVFLLISDVWMHCLRLSSIENLLVRCMGFSQRCLKMPVSSSTKLLLKRMIKFLPPNYKEKLFKQDLQLEPFLYAEHKVLCRYGAPQCNNDSQDKETDIKSKISFLFNELKESDFYNNQKLIAKACSILELCAISVNALDIQEFLRFSKVRSSLAMLYNETLRSKNYIVRMEALSLFYIMAQFTDIRITQETIAKFPDLFPSIKEYVSEVPQTGFLSEKDKFEYFEKQLHFAKNKTKSTFTLSNESKSILSLLQST
;
A
#
# COMPACT_ATOMS: atom_id res chain seq x y z
N MET A 1 24.05 -69.97 -28.94
CA MET A 1 24.76 -68.67 -28.79
C MET A 1 25.38 -68.36 -30.16
N ASP A 2 25.41 -67.08 -30.59
CA ASP A 2 25.99 -66.58 -31.87
C ASP A 2 25.16 -66.43 -33.17
N LEU A 3 23.84 -66.27 -33.10
CA LEU A 3 23.06 -65.65 -34.20
C LEU A 3 22.49 -64.27 -33.85
N ASN A 4 22.30 -63.99 -32.56
CA ASN A 4 21.82 -62.70 -32.08
C ASN A 4 22.95 -61.66 -31.94
N SER A 5 24.22 -62.08 -31.78
CA SER A 5 25.38 -61.18 -31.73
C SER A 5 25.74 -60.61 -33.11
N GLN A 6 25.60 -61.39 -34.19
CA GLN A 6 25.89 -60.90 -35.55
C GLN A 6 24.79 -59.97 -36.11
N LYS A 7 23.50 -60.22 -35.79
CA LYS A 7 22.40 -59.30 -36.16
C LYS A 7 22.48 -57.97 -35.42
N SER A 8 22.91 -57.95 -34.16
CA SER A 8 23.06 -56.69 -33.42
C SER A 8 24.21 -55.83 -33.95
N VAL A 9 25.32 -56.46 -34.37
CA VAL A 9 26.49 -55.77 -34.95
C VAL A 9 26.22 -55.23 -36.36
N SER A 10 25.52 -55.97 -37.24
CA SER A 10 25.20 -55.46 -38.58
C SER A 10 24.20 -54.29 -38.55
N THR A 11 23.26 -54.32 -37.60
CA THR A 11 22.28 -53.25 -37.41
C THR A 11 22.92 -52.01 -36.75
N LYS A 12 23.94 -52.18 -35.88
CA LYS A 12 24.74 -51.06 -35.35
C LYS A 12 25.53 -50.36 -36.46
N ASN A 13 26.26 -51.11 -37.28
CA ASN A 13 27.06 -50.55 -38.39
C ASN A 13 26.21 -49.82 -39.44
N ASN A 14 25.01 -50.31 -39.75
CA ASN A 14 24.10 -49.62 -40.69
C ASN A 14 23.58 -48.28 -40.14
N ILE A 15 23.26 -48.18 -38.85
CA ILE A 15 22.78 -46.91 -38.26
C ILE A 15 23.92 -45.88 -38.19
N LEU A 16 25.13 -46.32 -37.87
CA LEU A 16 26.31 -45.45 -37.73
C LEU A 16 26.79 -44.91 -39.08
N MET A 17 26.77 -45.75 -40.13
CA MET A 17 26.96 -45.29 -41.51
C MET A 17 25.86 -44.32 -41.92
N ASN A 18 24.59 -44.61 -41.58
CA ASN A 18 23.49 -43.71 -41.91
C ASN A 18 23.57 -42.36 -41.16
N MET A 19 24.09 -42.30 -39.93
CA MET A 19 24.29 -41.05 -39.20
C MET A 19 25.40 -40.19 -39.81
N HIS A 20 26.55 -40.76 -40.15
CA HIS A 20 27.64 -40.02 -40.79
C HIS A 20 27.23 -39.56 -42.20
N GLU A 21 26.51 -40.40 -42.94
CA GLU A 21 25.97 -40.04 -44.26
C GLU A 21 24.89 -38.96 -44.15
N LEU A 22 24.05 -39.00 -43.12
CA LEU A 22 23.07 -37.94 -42.84
C LEU A 22 23.76 -36.61 -42.48
N ILE A 23 24.74 -36.61 -41.57
CA ILE A 23 25.48 -35.40 -41.20
C ILE A 23 26.15 -34.80 -42.44
N LYS A 24 26.74 -35.66 -43.29
CA LYS A 24 27.35 -35.26 -44.56
C LYS A 24 26.32 -34.68 -45.54
N LYS A 25 25.19 -35.35 -45.77
CA LYS A 25 24.10 -34.86 -46.65
C LYS A 25 23.51 -33.55 -46.12
N PHE A 26 23.30 -33.46 -44.81
CA PHE A 26 22.82 -32.25 -44.15
C PHE A 26 23.79 -31.07 -44.34
N SER A 27 25.10 -31.32 -44.40
CA SER A 27 26.11 -30.30 -44.69
C SER A 27 26.25 -29.94 -46.18
N GLU A 28 25.85 -30.83 -47.09
CA GLU A 28 25.97 -30.65 -48.55
C GLU A 28 24.71 -30.05 -49.19
N GLU A 29 23.53 -30.29 -48.61
CA GLU A 29 22.26 -29.71 -49.04
C GLU A 29 22.21 -28.21 -48.75
N ASN A 30 21.64 -27.41 -49.65
CA ASN A 30 21.52 -25.95 -49.47
C ASN A 30 20.06 -25.52 -49.23
N ASP A 31 19.06 -26.32 -49.64
CA ASP A 31 17.65 -26.01 -49.40
C ASP A 31 17.23 -26.42 -47.96
N PRO A 32 16.88 -25.47 -47.08
CA PRO A 32 16.45 -25.78 -45.72
C PRO A 32 15.19 -26.67 -45.70
N CYS A 33 14.27 -26.52 -46.66
CA CYS A 33 13.08 -27.35 -46.73
C CYS A 33 13.41 -28.83 -47.03
N SER A 34 14.39 -29.07 -47.91
CA SER A 34 14.92 -30.41 -48.21
C SER A 34 15.60 -31.01 -46.97
N LYS A 35 16.50 -30.25 -46.32
CA LYS A 35 17.19 -30.67 -45.08
C LYS A 35 16.22 -31.14 -44.01
N THR A 36 15.15 -30.38 -43.76
CA THR A 36 14.17 -30.74 -42.73
C THR A 36 13.44 -32.03 -43.06
N ARG A 37 13.07 -32.27 -44.33
CA ARG A 37 12.38 -33.50 -44.74
C ARG A 37 13.27 -34.73 -44.59
N GLU A 38 14.54 -34.62 -44.99
CA GLU A 38 15.51 -35.71 -44.84
C GLU A 38 15.75 -36.02 -43.36
N LEU A 39 15.94 -34.98 -42.54
CA LEU A 39 16.11 -35.14 -41.10
C LEU A 39 14.90 -35.81 -40.46
N HIS A 40 13.69 -35.34 -40.78
CA HIS A 40 12.45 -35.93 -40.26
C HIS A 40 12.31 -37.41 -40.64
N SER A 41 12.56 -37.76 -41.91
CA SER A 41 12.55 -39.15 -42.37
C SER A 41 13.54 -40.02 -41.59
N PHE A 42 14.73 -39.48 -41.33
CA PHE A 42 15.75 -40.18 -40.56
C PHE A 42 15.36 -40.38 -39.09
N VAL A 43 14.91 -39.32 -38.39
CA VAL A 43 14.46 -39.43 -36.99
C VAL A 43 13.29 -40.40 -36.85
N LYS A 44 12.37 -40.41 -37.82
CA LYS A 44 11.25 -41.36 -37.86
C LYS A 44 11.69 -42.80 -38.05
N SER A 45 12.73 -43.04 -38.86
CA SER A 45 13.32 -44.38 -38.99
C SER A 45 14.00 -44.82 -37.69
N LEU A 46 14.67 -43.89 -36.98
CA LEU A 46 15.34 -44.15 -35.72
C LEU A 46 14.37 -44.43 -34.58
N SER A 47 13.31 -43.64 -34.41
CA SER A 47 12.35 -43.81 -33.31
C SER A 47 11.69 -45.19 -33.28
N LEU A 48 11.60 -45.87 -34.44
CA LEU A 48 11.09 -47.23 -34.56
C LEU A 48 12.09 -48.32 -34.11
N HIS A 49 13.37 -47.98 -33.92
CA HIS A 49 14.46 -48.94 -33.68
C HIS A 49 15.22 -48.73 -32.35
N VAL A 50 14.81 -47.76 -31.52
CA VAL A 50 15.56 -47.31 -30.32
C VAL A 50 15.30 -48.15 -29.06
N GLU A 51 14.46 -49.19 -29.10
CA GLU A 51 14.36 -50.15 -27.99
C GLU A 51 15.64 -51.00 -27.87
N GLY A 52 16.61 -50.57 -27.03
CA GLY A 52 17.67 -51.45 -26.50
C GLY A 52 19.14 -51.23 -26.90
N LYS A 53 19.62 -50.01 -27.21
CA LYS A 53 21.06 -49.77 -27.54
C LYS A 53 21.78 -48.70 -26.69
N GLU A 54 23.10 -48.90 -26.60
CA GLU A 54 24.15 -48.27 -25.75
C GLU A 54 24.25 -46.74 -25.79
N ASP A 55 24.75 -46.17 -24.69
CA ASP A 55 24.70 -44.74 -24.32
C ASP A 55 25.61 -43.80 -25.14
N GLY A 56 26.64 -44.30 -25.82
CA GLY A 56 27.65 -43.45 -26.50
C GLY A 56 27.21 -42.84 -27.83
N GLU A 57 26.60 -43.66 -28.72
CA GLU A 57 26.20 -43.26 -30.08
C GLU A 57 24.95 -42.38 -30.08
N THR A 58 24.10 -42.53 -29.05
CA THR A 58 22.89 -41.73 -28.89
C THR A 58 23.21 -40.28 -28.55
N THR A 59 24.29 -40.01 -27.80
CA THR A 59 24.68 -38.65 -27.41
C THR A 59 25.14 -37.79 -28.59
N GLU A 60 25.85 -38.36 -29.57
CA GLU A 60 26.27 -37.63 -30.78
C GLU A 60 25.06 -37.26 -31.68
N PHE A 61 24.08 -38.16 -31.76
CA PHE A 61 22.79 -37.86 -32.41
C PHE A 61 22.08 -36.69 -31.75
N PHE A 62 21.94 -36.67 -30.42
CA PHE A 62 21.26 -35.56 -29.74
C PHE A 62 22.03 -34.23 -29.85
N LYS A 63 23.38 -34.26 -29.92
CA LYS A 63 24.20 -33.09 -30.26
C LYS A 63 23.97 -32.60 -31.68
N PHE A 64 23.63 -33.48 -32.61
CA PHE A 64 23.23 -33.07 -33.94
C PHE A 64 21.81 -32.46 -33.93
N ILE A 65 20.88 -33.05 -33.17
CA ILE A 65 19.52 -32.51 -32.99
C ILE A 65 19.51 -31.12 -32.34
N SER A 66 20.51 -30.76 -31.53
CA SER A 66 20.61 -29.39 -31.00
C SER A 66 20.83 -28.31 -32.07
N LYS A 67 21.06 -28.67 -33.34
CA LYS A 67 21.11 -27.75 -34.49
C LYS A 67 19.75 -27.51 -35.15
N VAL A 68 18.71 -28.27 -34.81
CA VAL A 68 17.36 -28.05 -35.37
C VAL A 68 16.84 -26.62 -35.16
N PRO A 69 17.11 -25.92 -34.04
CA PRO A 69 16.74 -24.52 -33.89
C PRO A 69 17.42 -23.57 -34.90
N GLU A 70 18.63 -23.87 -35.37
CA GLU A 70 19.32 -23.09 -36.41
C GLU A 70 18.60 -23.29 -37.76
N LEU A 71 18.28 -24.55 -38.10
CA LEU A 71 17.50 -24.88 -39.30
C LEU A 71 16.10 -24.23 -39.28
N PHE A 72 15.47 -24.16 -38.11
CA PHE A 72 14.19 -23.48 -37.93
C PHE A 72 14.30 -21.97 -38.21
N GLU A 73 15.42 -21.35 -37.82
CA GLU A 73 15.67 -19.92 -38.05
C GLU A 73 15.97 -19.64 -39.52
N GLU A 74 16.75 -20.50 -40.20
CA GLU A 74 16.97 -20.41 -41.64
C GLU A 74 15.64 -20.44 -42.42
N LEU A 75 14.67 -21.26 -41.99
CA LEU A 75 13.34 -21.33 -42.61
C LEU A 75 12.52 -20.05 -42.42
N ILE A 76 12.69 -19.33 -41.30
CA ILE A 76 12.01 -18.06 -41.02
C ILE A 76 12.68 -16.91 -41.76
N CYS A 77 14.02 -16.82 -41.74
CA CYS A 77 14.77 -15.68 -42.25
C CYS A 77 14.94 -15.65 -43.78
N ASN A 78 14.77 -16.78 -44.49
CA ASN A 78 14.86 -16.84 -45.95
C ASN A 78 13.63 -16.22 -46.63
N CYS A 79 13.43 -14.93 -46.45
CA CYS A 79 12.61 -14.09 -47.30
C CYS A 79 13.53 -13.47 -48.36
N ASP A 80 13.66 -14.12 -49.52
CA ASP A 80 14.34 -13.52 -50.66
C ASP A 80 13.62 -12.22 -51.03
N ALA A 81 14.27 -11.09 -50.76
CA ALA A 81 13.83 -9.76 -51.16
C ALA A 81 13.68 -9.60 -52.69
N ASP A 82 14.14 -10.59 -53.47
CA ASP A 82 14.08 -10.63 -54.93
C ASP A 82 12.71 -11.11 -55.48
N CYS A 83 11.78 -11.55 -54.63
CA CYS A 83 10.46 -12.06 -55.06
C CYS A 83 9.37 -10.99 -55.28
N ILE A 84 9.70 -9.70 -55.26
CA ILE A 84 8.73 -8.59 -55.43
C ILE A 84 8.03 -8.63 -56.82
N ASN A 85 8.55 -9.39 -57.79
CA ASN A 85 7.97 -9.56 -59.13
C ASN A 85 7.33 -10.94 -59.40
N ASP A 86 7.28 -11.85 -58.44
CA ASP A 86 6.72 -13.18 -58.66
C ASP A 86 5.20 -13.22 -58.46
N ALA A 87 4.51 -14.00 -59.30
CA ALA A 87 3.06 -14.17 -59.22
C ALA A 87 2.63 -14.68 -57.83
N LYS A 88 1.55 -14.11 -57.26
CA LYS A 88 0.98 -14.44 -55.93
C LYS A 88 1.01 -15.93 -55.58
N ASN A 89 0.66 -16.80 -56.56
CA ASN A 89 0.62 -18.26 -56.40
C ASN A 89 2.00 -18.91 -56.09
N LYS A 90 3.11 -18.32 -56.53
CA LYS A 90 4.47 -18.84 -56.28
C LYS A 90 4.92 -18.53 -54.86
N ILE A 91 4.61 -17.33 -54.38
CA ILE A 91 4.83 -16.89 -52.99
C ILE A 91 3.99 -17.75 -52.04
N GLU A 92 2.70 -17.94 -52.34
CA GLU A 92 1.81 -18.81 -51.56
C GLU A 92 2.35 -20.24 -51.45
N LYS A 93 2.81 -20.84 -52.56
CA LYS A 93 3.38 -22.19 -52.56
C LYS A 93 4.69 -22.27 -51.74
N GLN A 94 5.53 -21.23 -51.81
CA GLN A 94 6.79 -21.18 -51.07
C GLN A 94 6.53 -21.06 -49.57
N GLU A 95 5.66 -20.15 -49.14
CA GLU A 95 5.28 -19.98 -47.73
C GLU A 95 4.58 -21.22 -47.17
N LYS A 96 3.75 -21.89 -47.97
CA LYS A 96 3.16 -23.19 -47.61
C LYS A 96 4.21 -24.25 -47.32
N ASN A 97 5.23 -24.35 -48.19
CA ASN A 97 6.32 -25.31 -48.02
C ASN A 97 7.16 -24.99 -46.78
N LYS A 98 7.44 -23.70 -46.52
CA LYS A 98 8.13 -23.26 -45.31
C LYS A 98 7.36 -23.64 -44.06
N LEU A 99 6.07 -23.30 -43.99
CA LEU A 99 5.23 -23.62 -42.84
C LEU A 99 5.14 -25.12 -42.60
N GLN A 100 5.04 -25.93 -43.66
CA GLN A 100 5.12 -27.39 -43.55
C GLN A 100 6.47 -27.85 -42.99
N SER A 101 7.59 -27.26 -43.43
CA SER A 101 8.91 -27.55 -42.87
C SER A 101 9.04 -27.12 -41.41
N LEU A 102 8.45 -26.00 -40.99
CA LEU A 102 8.41 -25.61 -39.57
C LEU A 102 7.65 -26.63 -38.72
N ILE A 103 6.52 -27.16 -39.22
CA ILE A 103 5.79 -28.27 -38.57
C ILE A 103 6.69 -29.51 -38.42
N LEU A 104 7.42 -29.88 -39.48
CA LEU A 104 8.33 -31.03 -39.42
C LEU A 104 9.46 -30.84 -38.40
N CYS A 105 9.99 -29.63 -38.24
CA CYS A 105 10.97 -29.33 -37.19
C CYS A 105 10.41 -29.58 -35.79
N LEU A 106 9.15 -29.19 -35.54
CA LEU A 106 8.47 -29.48 -34.27
C LEU A 106 8.24 -30.98 -34.07
N GLU A 107 7.81 -31.70 -35.11
CA GLU A 107 7.64 -33.17 -35.06
C GLU A 107 8.96 -33.88 -34.75
N ILE A 108 10.08 -33.45 -35.36
CA ILE A 108 11.42 -33.98 -35.06
C ILE A 108 11.72 -33.86 -33.56
N ILE A 109 11.54 -32.67 -32.98
CA ILE A 109 11.80 -32.44 -31.56
C ILE A 109 10.87 -33.27 -30.69
N GLN A 110 9.58 -33.34 -31.03
CA GLN A 110 8.61 -34.16 -30.30
C GLN A 110 9.02 -35.65 -30.26
N MET A 111 9.47 -36.18 -31.40
CA MET A 111 9.91 -37.57 -31.52
C MET A 111 11.18 -37.81 -30.70
N CYS A 112 12.14 -36.89 -30.76
CA CYS A 112 13.38 -36.96 -29.99
C CYS A 112 13.12 -36.92 -28.48
N LEU A 113 12.22 -36.06 -28.00
CA LEU A 113 11.84 -36.00 -26.58
C LEU A 113 11.28 -37.35 -26.08
N LYS A 114 10.48 -38.04 -26.88
CA LYS A 114 9.92 -39.37 -26.54
C LYS A 114 10.98 -40.49 -26.50
N CYS A 115 12.19 -40.24 -27.01
CA CYS A 115 13.27 -41.22 -27.09
C CYS A 115 14.41 -40.98 -26.08
N ILE A 116 14.25 -40.04 -25.14
CA ILE A 116 15.25 -39.73 -24.11
C ILE A 116 15.49 -40.95 -23.22
N LYS A 117 16.77 -41.27 -22.96
CA LYS A 117 17.17 -42.35 -22.04
C LYS A 117 18.05 -41.86 -20.90
N THR A 118 18.99 -40.96 -21.19
CA THR A 118 19.96 -40.45 -20.22
C THR A 118 19.63 -39.02 -19.77
N GLU A 119 20.24 -38.58 -18.67
CA GLU A 119 20.06 -37.21 -18.16
C GLU A 119 20.73 -36.16 -19.03
N GLU A 120 21.93 -36.44 -19.57
CA GLU A 120 22.62 -35.54 -20.50
C GLU A 120 21.75 -35.27 -21.74
N GLN A 121 21.14 -36.33 -22.30
CA GLN A 121 20.22 -36.21 -23.43
C GLN A 121 18.99 -35.40 -23.07
N ARG A 122 18.43 -35.62 -21.87
CA ARG A 122 17.27 -34.85 -21.38
C ARG A 122 17.59 -33.38 -21.30
N LEU A 123 18.71 -33.00 -20.67
CA LEU A 123 19.10 -31.59 -20.52
C LEU A 123 19.29 -30.91 -21.87
N LEU A 124 20.02 -31.55 -22.79
CA LEU A 124 20.28 -31.02 -24.13
C LEU A 124 18.99 -30.85 -24.93
N LEU A 125 18.09 -31.83 -24.89
CA LEU A 125 16.82 -31.75 -25.60
C LEU A 125 15.84 -30.77 -24.97
N LEU A 126 15.81 -30.64 -23.65
CA LEU A 126 14.99 -29.61 -22.99
C LEU A 126 15.44 -28.21 -23.43
N GLN A 127 16.75 -27.94 -23.44
CA GLN A 127 17.29 -26.66 -23.93
C GLN A 127 16.95 -26.41 -25.41
N THR A 128 17.13 -27.44 -26.25
CA THR A 128 16.79 -27.38 -27.68
C THR A 128 15.29 -27.11 -27.87
N SER A 129 14.45 -27.76 -27.07
CA SER A 129 12.99 -27.63 -27.10
C SER A 129 12.54 -26.24 -26.67
N LEU A 130 13.14 -25.68 -25.61
CA LEU A 130 12.86 -24.30 -25.18
C LEU A 130 13.19 -23.30 -26.29
N THR A 131 14.32 -23.47 -26.96
CA THR A 131 14.75 -22.58 -28.06
C THR A 131 13.78 -22.66 -29.23
N ILE A 132 13.36 -23.86 -29.63
CA ILE A 132 12.43 -24.01 -30.76
C ILE A 132 11.04 -23.50 -30.40
N LEU A 133 10.56 -23.77 -29.18
CA LEU A 133 9.28 -23.26 -28.68
C LEU A 133 9.29 -21.74 -28.67
N TYR A 134 10.35 -21.10 -28.17
CA TYR A 134 10.48 -19.65 -28.16
C TYR A 134 10.37 -19.07 -29.58
N LYS A 135 11.15 -19.61 -30.53
CA LYS A 135 11.10 -19.18 -31.94
C LYS A 135 9.71 -19.40 -32.55
N SER A 136 9.06 -20.51 -32.22
CA SER A 136 7.75 -20.86 -32.76
C SER A 136 6.61 -20.00 -32.21
N TYR A 137 6.61 -19.70 -30.91
CA TYR A 137 5.66 -18.75 -30.32
C TYR A 137 5.91 -17.32 -30.80
N SER A 138 7.18 -16.95 -31.06
CA SER A 138 7.51 -15.65 -31.66
C SER A 138 6.93 -15.55 -33.08
N HIS A 139 7.09 -16.61 -33.87
CA HIS A 139 6.45 -16.73 -35.18
C HIS A 139 4.93 -16.60 -35.08
N CYS A 140 4.29 -17.30 -34.12
CA CYS A 140 2.85 -17.17 -33.87
C CYS A 140 2.42 -15.73 -33.52
N LYS A 141 3.22 -15.01 -32.72
CA LYS A 141 2.96 -13.62 -32.34
C LYS A 141 3.01 -12.68 -33.55
N GLU A 142 3.87 -12.98 -34.52
CA GLU A 142 4.12 -12.14 -35.69
C GLU A 142 3.36 -12.60 -36.95
N CYS A 143 2.52 -13.65 -36.87
CA CYS A 143 1.79 -14.23 -37.99
C CYS A 143 1.06 -13.20 -38.88
N GLU A 144 0.37 -12.22 -38.28
CA GLU A 144 -0.33 -11.17 -39.04
C GLU A 144 0.65 -10.32 -39.88
N THR A 145 1.84 -10.05 -39.33
CA THR A 145 2.88 -9.28 -40.01
C THR A 145 3.58 -10.10 -41.09
N ILE A 146 3.81 -11.39 -40.83
CA ILE A 146 4.51 -12.31 -41.74
C ILE A 146 3.65 -12.66 -42.96
N TYR A 147 2.38 -13.02 -42.75
CA TYR A 147 1.53 -13.53 -43.82
C TYR A 147 0.64 -12.46 -44.46
N GLY A 148 0.37 -11.35 -43.77
CA GLY A 148 -0.43 -10.24 -44.29
C GLY A 148 -1.76 -10.68 -44.90
N GLU A 149 -1.97 -10.38 -46.18
CA GLU A 149 -3.19 -10.74 -46.92
C GLU A 149 -3.37 -12.26 -47.13
N LEU A 150 -2.32 -13.06 -46.99
CA LEU A 150 -2.37 -14.53 -47.14
C LEU A 150 -2.76 -15.24 -45.85
N LEU A 151 -2.94 -14.53 -44.72
CA LEU A 151 -3.18 -15.15 -43.41
C LEU A 151 -4.40 -16.08 -43.41
N GLU A 152 -5.51 -15.67 -44.02
CA GLU A 152 -6.72 -16.49 -44.10
C GLU A 152 -6.53 -17.75 -44.97
N GLU A 153 -5.66 -17.68 -45.98
CA GLU A 153 -5.32 -18.84 -46.84
C GLU A 153 -4.50 -19.89 -46.08
N PHE A 154 -3.75 -19.48 -45.04
CA PHE A 154 -2.90 -20.35 -44.21
C PHE A 154 -3.51 -20.80 -42.88
N LYS A 155 -4.75 -20.44 -42.59
CA LYS A 155 -5.39 -20.64 -41.29
C LYS A 155 -5.36 -22.10 -40.81
N GLU A 156 -5.59 -23.05 -41.70
CA GLU A 156 -5.57 -24.48 -41.36
C GLU A 156 -4.15 -24.97 -41.06
N GLN A 157 -3.17 -24.55 -41.83
CA GLN A 157 -1.77 -24.94 -41.62
C GLN A 157 -1.20 -24.28 -40.36
N LEU A 158 -1.58 -23.03 -40.07
CA LEU A 158 -1.20 -22.35 -38.83
C LEU A 158 -1.86 -22.98 -37.60
N ALA A 159 -3.13 -23.42 -37.72
CA ALA A 159 -3.77 -24.21 -36.69
C ALA A 159 -3.06 -25.55 -36.47
N SER A 160 -2.66 -26.25 -37.54
CA SER A 160 -1.85 -27.46 -37.44
C SER A 160 -0.51 -27.19 -36.76
N PHE A 161 0.18 -26.11 -37.15
CA PHE A 161 1.44 -25.69 -36.55
C PHE A 161 1.29 -25.42 -35.04
N PHE A 162 0.26 -24.68 -34.64
CA PHE A 162 -0.02 -24.41 -33.24
C PHE A 162 -0.37 -25.67 -32.44
N ASN A 163 -1.12 -26.61 -33.01
CA ASN A 163 -1.43 -27.89 -32.37
C ASN A 163 -0.15 -28.73 -32.16
N THR A 164 0.71 -28.85 -33.17
CA THR A 164 2.01 -29.53 -33.04
C THR A 164 2.91 -28.84 -32.01
N LEU A 165 2.85 -27.50 -31.94
CA LEU A 165 3.57 -26.72 -30.95
C LEU A 165 3.14 -27.05 -29.52
N GLN A 166 1.83 -27.10 -29.26
CA GLN A 166 1.27 -27.49 -27.96
C GLN A 166 1.60 -28.94 -27.59
N ASP A 167 1.65 -29.84 -28.58
CA ASP A 167 2.06 -31.22 -28.38
C ASP A 167 3.53 -31.33 -27.97
N VAL A 168 4.43 -30.59 -28.62
CA VAL A 168 5.85 -30.51 -28.23
C VAL A 168 5.96 -29.98 -26.80
N GLN A 169 5.25 -28.90 -26.49
CA GLN A 169 5.26 -28.31 -25.16
C GLN A 169 4.80 -29.32 -24.09
N SER A 170 3.73 -30.04 -24.35
CA SER A 170 3.18 -31.04 -23.42
C SER A 170 4.19 -32.16 -23.14
N VAL A 171 4.86 -32.66 -24.18
CA VAL A 171 5.91 -33.69 -24.01
C VAL A 171 7.14 -33.12 -23.28
N MET A 172 7.57 -31.91 -23.61
CA MET A 172 8.66 -31.24 -22.90
C MET A 172 8.36 -31.06 -21.40
N LEU A 173 7.14 -30.66 -21.04
CA LEU A 173 6.72 -30.54 -19.64
C LEU A 173 6.74 -31.89 -18.90
N LEU A 174 6.39 -32.99 -19.57
CA LEU A 174 6.54 -34.34 -18.99
C LEU A 174 8.01 -34.68 -18.73
N GLU A 175 8.92 -34.34 -19.64
CA GLU A 175 10.35 -34.55 -19.44
C GLU A 175 10.94 -33.67 -18.35
N PHE A 176 10.47 -32.44 -18.18
CA PHE A 176 10.79 -31.64 -16.99
C PHE A 176 10.39 -32.36 -15.70
N ASN A 177 9.18 -32.93 -15.64
CA ASN A 177 8.74 -33.67 -14.44
C ASN A 177 9.63 -34.88 -14.14
N GLU A 178 10.15 -35.56 -15.16
CA GLU A 178 11.13 -36.65 -14.98
C GLU A 178 12.50 -36.13 -14.53
N LEU A 179 12.95 -34.99 -15.05
CA LEU A 179 14.18 -34.33 -14.59
C LEU A 179 14.10 -33.95 -13.11
N LEU A 180 12.96 -33.40 -12.70
CA LEU A 180 12.70 -32.90 -11.34
C LEU A 180 12.66 -34.01 -10.27
N LYS A 181 12.49 -35.27 -10.67
CA LYS A 181 12.54 -36.43 -9.75
C LYS A 181 13.96 -36.87 -9.39
N LYS A 182 14.98 -36.33 -10.06
CA LYS A 182 16.35 -36.83 -9.99
C LYS A 182 17.30 -35.80 -9.37
N LYS A 183 18.40 -36.30 -8.79
CA LYS A 183 19.53 -35.47 -8.36
C LYS A 183 20.57 -35.43 -9.46
N LEU A 184 20.95 -34.23 -9.89
CA LEU A 184 21.95 -34.00 -10.93
C LEU A 184 23.36 -33.91 -10.36
N HIS A 185 24.34 -34.18 -11.21
CA HIS A 185 25.75 -33.97 -10.91
C HIS A 185 26.14 -32.50 -11.09
N SER A 186 27.21 -32.06 -10.40
CA SER A 186 27.59 -30.64 -10.33
C SER A 186 28.05 -30.04 -11.67
N ASP A 187 28.59 -30.88 -12.56
CA ASP A 187 28.99 -30.52 -13.93
C ASP A 187 27.80 -30.17 -14.84
N GLN A 188 26.59 -30.62 -14.48
CA GLN A 188 25.36 -30.35 -15.23
C GLN A 188 24.67 -29.06 -14.82
N PHE A 189 25.14 -28.39 -13.76
CA PHE A 189 24.47 -27.20 -13.20
C PHE A 189 24.47 -26.00 -14.15
N GLN A 190 25.51 -25.83 -14.97
CA GLN A 190 25.55 -24.78 -15.99
C GLN A 190 24.42 -24.91 -17.03
N LEU A 191 24.09 -26.15 -17.42
CA LEU A 191 22.96 -26.39 -18.33
C LEU A 191 21.63 -26.03 -17.66
N ILE A 192 21.46 -26.34 -16.37
CA ILE A 192 20.26 -25.97 -15.62
C ILE A 192 20.09 -24.45 -15.53
N ILE A 193 21.18 -23.71 -15.32
CA ILE A 193 21.15 -22.24 -15.32
C ILE A 193 20.63 -21.74 -16.69
N SER A 194 21.18 -22.21 -17.80
CA SER A 194 20.70 -21.84 -19.15
C SER A 194 19.24 -22.22 -19.38
N ILE A 195 18.85 -23.45 -19.00
CA ILE A 195 17.48 -23.95 -19.15
C ILE A 195 16.51 -23.07 -18.35
N SER A 196 16.86 -22.66 -17.14
CA SER A 196 16.01 -21.79 -16.31
C SER A 196 15.79 -20.41 -16.93
N ALA A 197 16.86 -19.82 -17.50
CA ALA A 197 16.78 -18.53 -18.19
C ALA A 197 15.94 -18.61 -19.47
N ASP A 198 16.14 -19.66 -20.28
CA ASP A 198 15.38 -19.84 -21.52
C ASP A 198 13.92 -20.22 -21.25
N LEU A 199 13.64 -20.97 -20.18
CA LEU A 199 12.27 -21.24 -19.72
C LEU A 199 11.59 -19.94 -19.28
N TYR A 200 12.26 -19.05 -18.55
CA TYR A 200 11.69 -17.75 -18.18
C TYR A 200 11.39 -16.88 -19.41
N LYS A 201 12.31 -16.78 -20.39
CA LYS A 201 12.06 -16.05 -21.64
C LYS A 201 10.83 -16.58 -22.38
N LEU A 202 10.68 -17.91 -22.41
CA LEU A 202 9.51 -18.55 -22.99
C LEU A 202 8.23 -18.21 -22.21
N CYS A 203 8.27 -18.26 -20.87
CA CYS A 203 7.15 -17.86 -20.03
C CYS A 203 6.69 -16.44 -20.34
N ASP A 204 7.61 -15.47 -20.42
CA ASP A 204 7.29 -14.07 -20.70
C ASP A 204 6.64 -13.87 -22.09
N LEU A 205 7.24 -14.49 -23.12
CA LEU A 205 6.70 -14.46 -24.48
C LEU A 205 5.27 -15.03 -24.54
N VAL A 206 5.08 -16.22 -23.96
CA VAL A 206 3.82 -16.95 -24.02
C VAL A 206 2.74 -16.31 -23.16
N PHE A 207 3.10 -15.61 -22.08
CA PHE A 207 2.12 -14.96 -21.20
C PHE A 207 1.23 -13.96 -21.93
N ASN A 208 1.77 -13.29 -22.95
CA ASN A 208 1.04 -12.33 -23.79
C ASN A 208 0.19 -13.01 -24.88
N LEU A 209 0.44 -14.29 -25.18
CA LEU A 209 -0.27 -15.07 -26.20
C LEU A 209 -1.38 -15.91 -25.57
N ASP A 210 -1.04 -16.69 -24.55
CA ASP A 210 -1.94 -17.58 -23.83
C ASP A 210 -1.54 -17.69 -22.35
N PRO A 211 -2.24 -17.00 -21.43
CA PRO A 211 -1.95 -17.04 -20.00
C PRO A 211 -2.09 -18.43 -19.38
N ALA A 212 -2.96 -19.31 -19.90
CA ALA A 212 -3.14 -20.65 -19.34
C ALA A 212 -1.90 -21.51 -19.58
N ILE A 213 -1.33 -21.40 -20.77
CA ILE A 213 -0.08 -22.06 -21.15
C ILE A 213 1.08 -21.52 -20.31
N ALA A 214 1.19 -20.19 -20.20
CA ALA A 214 2.26 -19.56 -19.42
C ALA A 214 2.23 -19.94 -17.93
N ILE A 215 1.04 -20.08 -17.34
CA ILE A 215 0.89 -20.56 -15.95
C ILE A 215 1.50 -21.95 -15.77
N ALA A 216 1.34 -22.87 -16.74
CA ALA A 216 1.93 -24.20 -16.66
C ALA A 216 3.47 -24.13 -16.71
N LEU A 217 4.03 -23.32 -17.62
CA LEU A 217 5.48 -23.12 -17.72
C LEU A 217 6.08 -22.49 -16.46
N TYR A 218 5.41 -21.48 -15.89
CA TYR A 218 5.83 -20.86 -14.63
C TYR A 218 5.79 -21.82 -13.44
N LYS A 219 4.82 -22.76 -13.38
CA LYS A 219 4.81 -23.80 -12.34
C LYS A 219 6.05 -24.68 -12.44
N THR A 220 6.40 -25.12 -13.65
CA THR A 220 7.62 -25.90 -13.89
C THR A 220 8.88 -25.11 -13.53
N LEU A 221 8.94 -23.81 -13.83
CA LEU A 221 10.05 -22.95 -13.42
C LEU A 221 10.19 -22.89 -11.89
N ILE A 222 9.08 -22.76 -11.16
CA ILE A 222 9.09 -22.77 -9.69
C ILE A 222 9.53 -24.13 -9.14
N GLU A 223 9.03 -25.24 -9.68
CA GLU A 223 9.44 -26.58 -9.27
C GLU A 223 10.94 -26.81 -9.52
N LEU A 224 11.48 -26.27 -10.62
CA LEU A 224 12.92 -26.26 -10.91
C LEU A 224 13.69 -25.48 -9.84
N PHE A 225 13.23 -24.29 -9.48
CA PHE A 225 13.82 -23.52 -8.39
C PHE A 225 13.74 -24.22 -7.03
N GLU A 226 12.66 -24.94 -6.73
CA GLU A 226 12.51 -25.70 -5.50
C GLU A 226 13.50 -26.86 -5.41
N ASN A 227 13.59 -27.67 -6.47
CA ASN A 227 14.44 -28.86 -6.50
C ASN A 227 15.93 -28.54 -6.55
N TYR A 228 16.28 -27.39 -7.13
CA TYR A 228 17.67 -26.97 -7.33
C TYR A 228 18.03 -25.72 -6.50
N LYS A 229 17.30 -25.47 -5.40
CA LYS A 229 17.52 -24.32 -4.50
C LYS A 229 18.96 -24.22 -3.97
N GLU A 230 19.60 -25.35 -3.70
CA GLU A 230 21.01 -25.40 -3.22
C GLU A 230 21.98 -24.86 -4.27
N ILE A 231 21.66 -25.02 -5.56
CA ILE A 231 22.40 -24.48 -6.70
C ILE A 231 22.04 -23.00 -6.90
N GLY A 232 20.86 -22.56 -6.46
CA GLY A 232 20.41 -21.17 -6.54
C GLY A 232 21.24 -20.15 -5.76
N GLN A 233 22.17 -20.59 -4.90
CA GLN A 233 23.21 -19.72 -4.33
C GLN A 233 24.33 -19.38 -5.35
N LEU A 234 24.37 -20.06 -6.51
CA LEU A 234 25.42 -20.01 -7.54
C LEU A 234 24.89 -19.58 -8.93
N ASP A 235 23.93 -18.63 -9.01
CA ASP A 235 23.56 -17.93 -10.26
C ASP A 235 22.42 -18.55 -11.14
N LEU A 236 21.29 -18.95 -10.55
CA LEU A 236 20.05 -19.28 -11.30
C LEU A 236 19.36 -18.05 -11.94
N GLN A 237 20.05 -16.91 -12.08
CA GLN A 237 19.50 -15.65 -12.59
C GLN A 237 18.19 -15.21 -11.88
N ILE A 238 18.01 -15.59 -10.61
CA ILE A 238 16.81 -15.26 -9.82
C ILE A 238 16.60 -13.75 -9.73
N ASP A 239 17.67 -12.98 -9.56
CA ASP A 239 17.60 -11.53 -9.42
C ASP A 239 17.06 -10.83 -10.68
N PRO A 240 17.61 -11.08 -11.91
CA PRO A 240 17.02 -10.60 -13.15
C PRO A 240 15.55 -10.99 -13.34
N ILE A 241 15.23 -12.26 -13.10
CA ILE A 241 13.86 -12.80 -13.25
C ILE A 241 12.89 -12.09 -12.30
N LEU A 242 13.29 -11.94 -11.04
CA LEU A 242 12.51 -11.25 -10.02
C LEU A 242 12.31 -9.78 -10.38
N SER A 243 13.36 -9.08 -10.81
CA SER A 243 13.29 -7.67 -11.18
C SER A 243 12.35 -7.42 -12.36
N ALA A 244 12.39 -8.27 -13.38
CA ALA A 244 11.50 -8.21 -14.53
C ALA A 244 10.03 -8.47 -14.12
N LEU A 245 9.77 -9.54 -13.35
CA LEU A 245 8.44 -9.84 -12.80
C LEU A 245 7.89 -8.70 -11.94
N ILE A 246 8.72 -8.08 -11.10
CA ILE A 246 8.34 -6.91 -10.30
C ILE A 246 7.96 -5.76 -11.23
N THR A 247 8.78 -5.45 -12.23
CA THR A 247 8.54 -4.33 -13.16
C THR A 247 7.22 -4.49 -13.91
N GLU A 248 6.93 -5.68 -14.43
CA GLU A 248 5.65 -5.98 -15.07
C GLU A 248 4.47 -5.87 -14.09
N THR A 249 4.66 -6.36 -12.86
CA THR A 249 3.61 -6.28 -11.83
C THR A 249 3.32 -4.84 -11.43
N LEU A 250 4.35 -3.98 -11.38
CA LEU A 250 4.20 -2.55 -11.12
C LEU A 250 3.36 -1.86 -12.20
N ASN A 251 3.56 -2.20 -13.48
CA ASN A 251 2.75 -1.67 -14.58
C ASN A 251 1.27 -2.01 -14.37
N VAL A 252 0.98 -3.28 -14.04
CA VAL A 252 -0.39 -3.74 -13.75
C VAL A 252 -0.97 -3.03 -12.52
N ILE A 253 -0.20 -2.83 -11.45
CA ILE A 253 -0.65 -2.06 -10.27
C ILE A 253 -1.01 -0.62 -10.64
N ASN A 254 -0.22 0.02 -11.51
CA ASN A 254 -0.50 1.39 -11.93
C ASN A 254 -1.80 1.48 -12.74
N GLU A 255 -2.09 0.50 -13.59
CA GLU A 255 -3.39 0.37 -14.25
C GLU A 255 -4.51 0.18 -13.23
N PHE A 256 -4.34 -0.70 -12.23
CA PHE A 256 -5.31 -0.88 -11.14
C PHE A 256 -5.60 0.40 -10.36
N LYS A 257 -4.57 1.20 -10.06
CA LYS A 257 -4.74 2.50 -9.40
C LYS A 257 -5.58 3.45 -10.26
N LEU A 258 -5.37 3.47 -11.58
CA LEU A 258 -6.16 4.28 -12.50
C LEU A 258 -7.62 3.83 -12.55
N PHE A 259 -7.89 2.52 -12.58
CA PHE A 259 -9.25 1.97 -12.52
C PHE A 259 -9.98 2.36 -11.23
N LEU A 260 -9.31 2.22 -10.08
CA LEU A 260 -9.88 2.64 -8.79
C LEU A 260 -10.20 4.14 -8.75
N LYS A 261 -9.32 4.98 -9.31
CA LYS A 261 -9.57 6.44 -9.41
C LYS A 261 -10.79 6.75 -10.30
N ARG A 262 -11.04 5.97 -11.35
CA ARG A 262 -12.17 6.16 -12.29
C ARG A 262 -13.50 5.56 -11.82
N LYS A 263 -13.51 4.80 -10.71
CA LYS A 263 -14.69 4.06 -10.20
C LYS A 263 -15.31 3.12 -11.25
N GLU A 264 -14.49 2.57 -12.15
CA GLU A 264 -14.93 1.64 -13.19
C GLU A 264 -15.14 0.22 -12.63
N GLN A 265 -15.98 -0.58 -13.29
CA GLN A 265 -16.20 -1.97 -12.89
C GLN A 265 -14.95 -2.82 -13.20
N PHE A 266 -14.48 -3.56 -12.20
CA PHE A 266 -13.31 -4.43 -12.30
C PHE A 266 -13.53 -5.59 -13.28
N HIS A 267 -12.65 -5.76 -14.27
CA HIS A 267 -12.60 -6.97 -15.08
C HIS A 267 -11.99 -8.14 -14.30
N VAL A 268 -12.71 -9.27 -14.24
CA VAL A 268 -12.35 -10.45 -13.43
C VAL A 268 -11.08 -11.17 -13.96
N SER A 269 -10.80 -11.09 -15.26
CA SER A 269 -9.66 -11.74 -15.92
C SER A 269 -8.31 -11.10 -15.55
N GLU A 270 -8.22 -9.77 -15.59
CA GLU A 270 -7.00 -9.00 -15.26
C GLU A 270 -6.58 -9.22 -13.80
N ASN A 271 -7.56 -9.39 -12.92
CA ASN A 271 -7.34 -9.68 -11.51
C ASN A 271 -6.66 -11.04 -11.29
N ARG A 272 -7.01 -12.08 -12.06
CA ARG A 272 -6.39 -13.41 -11.94
C ARG A 272 -4.92 -13.39 -12.34
N ILE A 273 -4.58 -12.67 -13.41
CA ILE A 273 -3.21 -12.49 -13.90
C ILE A 273 -2.36 -11.76 -12.87
N PHE A 274 -2.88 -10.66 -12.33
CA PHE A 274 -2.22 -9.89 -11.28
C PHE A 274 -1.94 -10.73 -10.03
N LEU A 275 -2.96 -11.43 -9.54
CA LEU A 275 -2.83 -12.34 -8.40
C LEU A 275 -1.83 -13.46 -8.66
N PHE A 276 -1.80 -13.99 -9.88
CA PHE A 276 -0.82 -14.99 -10.26
C PHE A 276 0.61 -14.45 -10.17
N LYS A 277 0.89 -13.28 -10.77
CA LYS A 277 2.21 -12.64 -10.71
C LYS A 277 2.65 -12.30 -9.28
N LEU A 278 1.76 -11.76 -8.46
CA LEU A 278 2.06 -11.52 -7.03
C LEU A 278 2.38 -12.81 -6.28
N ASN A 279 1.60 -13.88 -6.50
CA ASN A 279 1.86 -15.17 -5.87
C ASN A 279 3.17 -15.80 -6.36
N LEU A 280 3.54 -15.59 -7.62
CA LEU A 280 4.81 -16.03 -8.19
C LEU A 280 5.99 -15.31 -7.51
N ILE A 281 5.94 -13.97 -7.44
CA ILE A 281 6.95 -13.17 -6.73
C ILE A 281 7.05 -13.62 -5.27
N ARG A 282 5.90 -13.76 -4.59
CA ARG A 282 5.83 -14.25 -3.20
C ARG A 282 6.53 -15.60 -3.04
N LYS A 283 6.29 -16.53 -3.97
CA LYS A 283 6.89 -17.86 -3.96
C LYS A 283 8.40 -17.81 -4.18
N ILE A 284 8.88 -17.07 -5.17
CA ILE A 284 10.32 -16.90 -5.44
C ILE A 284 11.03 -16.31 -4.21
N VAL A 285 10.50 -15.22 -3.65
CA VAL A 285 11.06 -14.56 -2.47
C VAL A 285 11.07 -15.48 -1.24
N SER A 286 10.03 -16.32 -1.06
CA SER A 286 10.01 -17.31 0.02
C SER A 286 11.05 -18.43 -0.17
N LEU A 287 11.40 -18.76 -1.41
CA LEU A 287 12.42 -19.75 -1.73
C LEU A 287 13.82 -19.17 -1.57
N PHE A 288 14.04 -17.92 -1.97
CA PHE A 288 15.35 -17.26 -1.96
C PHE A 288 15.31 -15.91 -1.20
N PRO A 289 15.19 -15.88 0.14
CA PRO A 289 15.10 -14.62 0.89
C PRO A 289 16.25 -13.63 0.62
N SER A 290 17.45 -14.15 0.32
CA SER A 290 18.63 -13.34 -0.03
C SER A 290 18.41 -12.43 -1.24
N CYS A 291 17.51 -12.78 -2.17
CA CYS A 291 17.18 -11.93 -3.32
C CYS A 291 16.55 -10.59 -2.91
N ILE A 292 15.99 -10.50 -1.69
CA ILE A 292 15.48 -9.25 -1.15
C ILE A 292 16.61 -8.23 -1.00
N SER A 293 17.74 -8.68 -0.44
CA SER A 293 18.91 -7.82 -0.23
C SER A 293 19.60 -7.42 -1.54
N ALA A 294 19.52 -8.25 -2.57
CA ALA A 294 20.04 -7.94 -3.90
C ALA A 294 19.15 -6.95 -4.68
N ASN A 295 17.84 -6.95 -4.45
CA ASN A 295 16.85 -6.17 -5.21
C ASN A 295 16.10 -5.14 -4.35
N LEU A 296 16.77 -4.56 -3.34
CA LEU A 296 16.17 -3.65 -2.34
C LEU A 296 15.31 -2.54 -2.97
N GLN A 297 15.80 -1.90 -4.03
CA GLN A 297 15.09 -0.79 -4.66
C GLN A 297 13.80 -1.23 -5.35
N CYS A 298 13.84 -2.28 -6.16
CA CYS A 298 12.66 -2.81 -6.86
C CYS A 298 11.62 -3.32 -5.86
N ILE A 299 12.04 -4.03 -4.81
CA ILE A 299 11.15 -4.57 -3.78
C ILE A 299 10.53 -3.45 -2.95
N THR A 300 11.30 -2.40 -2.63
CA THR A 300 10.76 -1.23 -1.95
C THR A 300 9.71 -0.53 -2.81
N CYS A 301 9.96 -0.35 -4.11
CA CYS A 301 8.97 0.21 -5.04
C CYS A 301 7.70 -0.64 -5.09
N LEU A 302 7.83 -1.97 -5.15
CA LEU A 302 6.68 -2.88 -5.10
C LEU A 302 5.91 -2.77 -3.79
N ALA A 303 6.61 -2.80 -2.64
CA ALA A 303 5.98 -2.68 -1.34
C ALA A 303 5.18 -1.37 -1.23
N LEU A 304 5.75 -0.26 -1.67
CA LEU A 304 5.09 1.06 -1.67
C LEU A 304 3.84 1.07 -2.54
N ASP A 305 3.90 0.52 -3.74
CA ASP A 305 2.76 0.49 -4.65
C ASP A 305 1.65 -0.44 -4.15
N LEU A 306 2.01 -1.54 -3.49
CA LEU A 306 1.07 -2.40 -2.78
C LEU A 306 0.42 -1.68 -1.58
N TYR A 307 1.18 -0.89 -0.82
CA TYR A 307 0.62 -0.08 0.27
C TYR A 307 -0.31 1.03 -0.25
N THR A 308 0.05 1.71 -1.35
CA THR A 308 -0.83 2.68 -2.01
C THR A 308 -2.13 2.03 -2.48
N LEU A 309 -2.04 0.83 -3.09
CA LEU A 309 -3.21 0.06 -3.49
C LEU A 309 -4.05 -0.31 -2.27
N LEU A 310 -3.44 -0.80 -1.19
CA LEU A 310 -4.12 -1.14 0.05
C LEU A 310 -4.87 0.06 0.64
N ILE A 311 -4.24 1.22 0.75
CA ILE A 311 -4.86 2.46 1.21
C ILE A 311 -6.07 2.84 0.33
N SER A 312 -5.88 2.82 -0.99
CA SER A 312 -6.93 3.16 -1.97
C SER A 312 -8.14 2.23 -1.87
N CYS A 313 -7.88 0.94 -1.66
CA CYS A 313 -8.91 -0.08 -1.48
C CYS A 313 -9.66 0.09 -0.15
N TYR A 314 -8.99 0.43 0.95
CA TYR A 314 -9.66 0.67 2.23
C TYR A 314 -10.52 1.93 2.21
N HIS A 315 -10.07 2.98 1.52
CA HIS A 315 -10.84 4.20 1.34
C HIS A 315 -12.10 3.96 0.51
N THR A 316 -12.03 3.13 -0.54
CA THR A 316 -13.19 2.83 -1.40
C THR A 316 -14.12 1.76 -0.80
N ALA A 317 -13.60 0.82 -0.01
CA ALA A 317 -14.38 -0.28 0.53
C ALA A 317 -15.37 0.12 1.64
N GLN A 318 -15.13 1.23 2.34
CA GLN A 318 -16.06 1.76 3.35
C GLN A 318 -17.42 2.19 2.73
N GLU A 319 -17.52 2.34 1.40
CA GLU A 319 -18.73 2.79 0.70
C GLU A 319 -19.45 1.70 -0.12
N ASN A 320 -19.29 0.40 0.21
CA ASN A 320 -19.75 -0.79 -0.54
C ASN A 320 -18.67 -1.43 -1.45
N GLY A 321 -17.46 -1.67 -0.91
CA GLY A 321 -16.40 -2.34 -1.67
C GLY A 321 -16.75 -3.79 -2.06
N PRO A 322 -16.37 -4.24 -3.26
CA PRO A 322 -16.58 -5.62 -3.67
C PRO A 322 -15.74 -6.58 -2.82
N ALA A 323 -16.38 -7.56 -2.18
CA ALA A 323 -15.77 -8.67 -1.42
C ALA A 323 -14.47 -9.29 -2.02
N PRO A 324 -14.31 -9.44 -3.36
CA PRO A 324 -13.05 -9.92 -3.93
C PRO A 324 -11.84 -9.04 -3.63
N LEU A 325 -12.01 -7.72 -3.49
CA LEU A 325 -10.90 -6.79 -3.23
C LEU A 325 -10.31 -7.02 -1.83
N GLN A 326 -11.16 -7.18 -0.80
CA GLN A 326 -10.70 -7.49 0.55
C GLN A 326 -9.93 -8.82 0.61
N ASN A 327 -10.40 -9.85 -0.10
CA ASN A 327 -9.72 -11.14 -0.15
C ASN A 327 -8.32 -11.06 -0.80
N ILE A 328 -8.14 -10.18 -1.80
CA ILE A 328 -6.83 -9.95 -2.43
C ILE A 328 -5.88 -9.27 -1.46
N LEU A 329 -6.37 -8.25 -0.75
CA LEU A 329 -5.58 -7.53 0.26
C LEU A 329 -5.12 -8.49 1.37
N THR A 330 -6.04 -9.27 1.93
CA THR A 330 -5.75 -10.11 3.11
C THR A 330 -4.96 -11.38 2.76
N ASN A 331 -5.28 -12.06 1.66
CA ASN A 331 -4.68 -13.36 1.34
C ASN A 331 -3.41 -13.28 0.48
N THR A 332 -3.16 -12.14 -0.17
CA THR A 332 -2.04 -12.00 -1.11
C THR A 332 -1.09 -10.87 -0.72
N ILE A 333 -1.60 -9.64 -0.54
CA ILE A 333 -0.72 -8.48 -0.30
C ILE A 333 -0.07 -8.56 1.10
N ILE A 334 -0.84 -8.79 2.16
CA ILE A 334 -0.29 -8.85 3.53
C ILE A 334 0.78 -9.94 3.67
N PRO A 335 0.57 -11.20 3.24
CA PRO A 335 1.60 -12.23 3.33
C PRO A 335 2.86 -11.94 2.51
N MET A 336 2.74 -11.15 1.45
CA MET A 336 3.89 -10.73 0.65
C MET A 336 4.71 -9.66 1.38
N LEU A 337 4.04 -8.65 1.95
CA LEU A 337 4.69 -7.60 2.74
C LEU A 337 5.37 -8.15 4.01
N SER A 338 4.79 -9.18 4.64
CA SER A 338 5.41 -9.84 5.79
C SER A 338 6.70 -10.56 5.43
N LEU A 339 6.80 -11.17 4.24
CA LEU A 339 8.03 -11.80 3.76
C LEU A 339 9.15 -10.78 3.58
N PHE A 340 8.89 -9.62 2.97
CA PHE A 340 9.92 -8.57 2.83
C PHE A 340 10.47 -8.13 4.18
N SER A 341 9.60 -8.10 5.20
CA SER A 341 9.95 -7.68 6.55
C SER A 341 10.78 -8.71 7.35
N THR A 342 11.08 -9.87 6.75
CA THR A 342 11.99 -10.85 7.34
C THR A 342 13.46 -10.42 7.24
N GLU A 343 13.82 -9.64 6.22
CA GLU A 343 15.19 -9.28 5.87
C GLU A 343 15.64 -7.92 6.45
N THR A 344 16.75 -7.92 7.19
CA THR A 344 17.25 -6.73 7.92
C THR A 344 17.72 -5.61 6.98
N ALA A 345 18.31 -5.97 5.84
CA ALA A 345 18.72 -5.02 4.81
C ALA A 345 17.52 -4.25 4.25
N PHE A 346 16.38 -4.93 4.04
CA PHE A 346 15.14 -4.29 3.61
C PHE A 346 14.59 -3.33 4.67
N LEU A 347 14.50 -3.77 5.92
CA LEU A 347 14.03 -2.91 7.02
C LEU A 347 14.88 -1.63 7.14
N SER A 348 16.21 -1.78 7.11
CA SER A 348 17.15 -0.66 7.21
C SER A 348 17.05 0.28 6.01
N PHE A 349 16.99 -0.29 4.80
CA PHE A 349 16.80 0.48 3.57
C PHE A 349 15.51 1.28 3.60
N VAL A 350 14.38 0.68 3.97
CA VAL A 350 13.08 1.37 4.07
C VAL A 350 13.12 2.55 5.03
N LEU A 351 13.79 2.43 6.18
CA LEU A 351 13.85 3.52 7.16
C LEU A 351 14.74 4.68 6.71
N LEU A 352 15.88 4.37 6.11
CA LEU A 352 16.87 5.37 5.69
C LEU A 352 16.58 5.99 4.31
N HIS A 353 15.87 5.28 3.43
CA HIS A 353 15.64 5.75 2.08
C HIS A 353 14.62 6.89 2.06
N LEU A 354 15.04 8.01 1.49
CA LEU A 354 14.24 9.17 1.11
C LEU A 354 14.36 9.32 -0.42
N LYS A 355 13.53 8.60 -1.18
CA LYS A 355 13.45 8.83 -2.63
C LYS A 355 12.76 10.18 -2.91
N GLU A 356 12.78 10.66 -4.14
CA GLU A 356 11.76 11.62 -4.60
C GLU A 356 10.40 10.93 -4.52
N ILE A 357 9.58 11.36 -3.57
CA ILE A 357 8.28 10.77 -3.27
C ILE A 357 7.27 11.46 -4.14
N SER A 358 6.57 10.70 -4.99
CA SER A 358 5.36 11.21 -5.63
C SER A 358 4.32 11.52 -4.54
N SER A 359 3.59 12.62 -4.67
CA SER A 359 2.55 13.03 -3.71
C SER A 359 1.61 11.86 -3.34
N ASP A 360 1.30 11.02 -4.33
CA ASP A 360 0.36 9.91 -4.22
C ASP A 360 0.91 8.70 -3.41
N GLN A 361 2.21 8.68 -3.09
CA GLN A 361 2.87 7.58 -2.36
C GLN A 361 3.28 7.97 -0.93
N GLN A 362 3.00 9.20 -0.50
CA GLN A 362 3.48 9.71 0.78
C GLN A 362 2.90 8.98 1.98
N MET A 363 1.58 8.75 1.99
CA MET A 363 0.92 7.96 3.05
C MET A 363 1.35 6.49 3.05
N ALA A 364 1.60 5.92 1.87
CA ALA A 364 2.14 4.56 1.75
C ALA A 364 3.57 4.47 2.32
N HIS A 365 4.42 5.47 2.08
CA HIS A 365 5.75 5.55 2.69
C HIS A 365 5.67 5.64 4.21
N LEU A 366 4.80 6.50 4.74
CA LEU A 366 4.63 6.66 6.17
C LEU A 366 4.20 5.34 6.79
N LEU A 367 3.17 4.70 6.24
CA LEU A 367 2.65 3.43 6.74
C LEU A 367 3.71 2.32 6.69
N LEU A 368 4.45 2.21 5.58
CA LEU A 368 5.55 1.24 5.46
C LEU A 368 6.64 1.47 6.52
N LYS A 369 7.06 2.73 6.75
CA LYS A 369 8.06 3.05 7.79
C LYS A 369 7.54 2.73 9.20
N LEU A 370 6.27 3.01 9.50
CA LEU A 370 5.65 2.69 10.79
C LEU A 370 5.57 1.18 11.05
N VAL A 371 5.26 0.39 10.01
CA VAL A 371 5.26 -1.07 10.09
C VAL A 371 6.67 -1.62 10.32
N VAL A 372 7.66 -1.07 9.63
CA VAL A 372 9.07 -1.46 9.88
C VAL A 372 9.49 -1.13 11.31
N ILE A 373 9.11 0.04 11.85
CA ILE A 373 9.35 0.40 13.25
C ILE A 373 8.71 -0.62 14.20
N SER A 374 7.46 -1.03 13.96
CA SER A 374 6.75 -1.97 14.83
C SER A 374 7.44 -3.34 14.86
N ILE A 375 7.91 -3.83 13.71
CA ILE A 375 8.64 -5.09 13.57
C ILE A 375 10.01 -5.00 14.25
N MET A 376 10.73 -3.89 14.05
CA MET A 376 12.03 -3.66 14.69
C MET A 376 11.94 -3.61 16.21
N HIS A 377 10.86 -3.04 16.76
CA HIS A 377 10.65 -3.03 18.20
C HIS A 377 10.57 -4.45 18.80
N GLN A 378 10.18 -5.46 18.01
CA GLN A 378 10.13 -6.85 18.44
C GLN A 378 11.47 -7.59 18.30
N LYS A 379 12.39 -7.13 17.43
CA LYS A 379 13.64 -7.81 17.05
C LYS A 379 14.91 -7.18 17.69
N GLN A 380 14.83 -6.73 18.94
CA GLN A 380 15.68 -5.72 19.58
C GLN A 380 17.22 -5.89 19.55
N ASP A 381 17.77 -7.03 19.12
CA ASP A 381 19.20 -7.37 19.24
C ASP A 381 19.93 -7.64 17.90
N GLN A 382 19.39 -7.18 16.77
CA GLN A 382 20.00 -7.45 15.46
C GLN A 382 21.07 -6.42 15.07
N ILE A 383 22.28 -6.91 14.79
CA ILE A 383 23.41 -6.15 14.24
C ILE A 383 23.02 -5.56 12.87
N GLY A 384 23.39 -4.30 12.61
CA GLY A 384 23.21 -3.63 11.31
C GLY A 384 21.97 -2.73 11.17
N MET A 385 21.30 -2.39 12.27
CA MET A 385 20.15 -1.46 12.26
C MET A 385 20.58 0.01 12.24
N PRO A 386 19.81 0.90 11.58
CA PRO A 386 20.11 2.32 11.51
C PRO A 386 20.03 3.02 12.87
N GLU A 387 20.75 4.13 13.01
CA GLU A 387 20.65 4.96 14.21
C GLU A 387 19.24 5.52 14.37
N ARG A 388 18.70 5.48 15.59
CA ARG A 388 17.34 5.97 15.90
C ARG A 388 17.16 7.43 15.50
N THR A 389 18.19 8.24 15.69
CA THR A 389 18.27 9.65 15.28
C THR A 389 17.98 9.82 13.80
N GLU A 390 18.68 9.07 12.95
CA GLU A 390 18.48 9.08 11.50
C GLU A 390 17.08 8.62 11.11
N VAL A 391 16.55 7.58 11.76
CA VAL A 391 15.18 7.09 11.51
C VAL A 391 14.14 8.17 11.80
N PHE A 392 14.24 8.86 12.94
CA PHE A 392 13.34 9.96 13.29
C PHE A 392 13.45 11.13 12.33
N GLN A 393 14.67 11.52 11.97
CA GLN A 393 14.90 12.58 11.00
C GLN A 393 14.22 12.28 9.67
N ASN A 394 14.41 11.06 9.15
CA ASN A 394 13.82 10.64 7.89
C ASN A 394 12.28 10.63 7.93
N ILE A 395 11.66 10.18 9.02
CA ILE A 395 10.20 10.17 9.14
C ILE A 395 9.64 11.59 9.27
N PHE A 396 10.30 12.47 10.02
CA PHE A 396 9.82 13.84 10.17
C PHE A 396 10.05 14.67 8.90
N LEU A 397 11.15 14.46 8.17
CA LEU A 397 11.35 15.04 6.83
C LEU A 397 10.27 14.56 5.85
N LEU A 398 9.85 13.29 5.95
CA LEU A 398 8.73 12.76 5.17
C LEU A 398 7.44 13.51 5.51
N LEU A 399 7.10 13.63 6.79
CA LEU A 399 5.87 14.31 7.24
C LEU A 399 5.88 15.81 6.89
N GLN A 400 7.04 16.47 6.94
CA GLN A 400 7.17 17.89 6.59
C GLN A 400 6.75 18.20 5.15
N LYS A 401 6.80 17.22 4.25
CA LYS A 401 6.39 17.35 2.85
C LYS A 401 4.87 17.15 2.64
N ASN A 402 4.09 16.90 3.70
CA ASN A 402 2.65 16.60 3.58
C ASN A 402 1.90 17.76 2.92
N ASN A 403 0.96 17.41 2.03
CA ASN A 403 0.00 18.35 1.47
C ASN A 403 -1.35 18.28 2.23
N PRO A 404 -2.31 19.21 1.97
CA PRO A 404 -3.61 19.19 2.65
C PRO A 404 -4.42 17.90 2.45
N THR A 405 -4.23 17.18 1.34
CA THR A 405 -4.89 15.90 1.08
C THR A 405 -4.32 14.80 1.97
N ASP A 406 -3.00 14.76 2.16
CA ASP A 406 -2.32 13.83 3.08
C ASP A 406 -2.78 14.04 4.53
N ASP A 407 -2.94 15.30 4.92
CA ASP A 407 -3.46 15.71 6.22
C ASP A 407 -4.87 15.14 6.46
N MET A 408 -5.75 15.25 5.47
CA MET A 408 -7.08 14.64 5.54
C MET A 408 -6.99 13.12 5.63
N MET A 409 -6.09 12.49 4.87
CA MET A 409 -5.85 11.05 4.91
C MET A 409 -5.36 10.55 6.28
N LEU A 410 -4.50 11.31 6.98
CA LEU A 410 -4.06 10.99 8.34
C LEU A 410 -5.23 10.82 9.32
N VAL A 411 -6.29 11.60 9.13
CA VAL A 411 -7.47 11.59 10.00
C VAL A 411 -8.55 10.62 9.50
N SER A 412 -8.74 10.51 8.19
CA SER A 412 -9.85 9.75 7.59
C SER A 412 -9.55 8.28 7.39
N ILE A 413 -8.30 7.90 7.11
CA ILE A 413 -7.93 6.51 6.88
C ILE A 413 -7.94 5.77 8.22
N LYS A 414 -8.92 4.88 8.37
CA LYS A 414 -8.99 3.92 9.48
C LYS A 414 -8.30 2.63 9.09
N ILE A 415 -7.23 2.32 9.80
CA ILE A 415 -6.44 1.13 9.60
C ILE A 415 -6.86 0.07 10.63
N PRO A 416 -7.30 -1.13 10.20
CA PRO A 416 -7.54 -2.23 11.12
C PRO A 416 -6.27 -2.56 11.91
N PHE A 417 -6.36 -2.59 13.24
CA PHE A 417 -5.23 -2.89 14.11
C PHE A 417 -4.61 -4.28 13.82
N SER A 418 -5.42 -5.22 13.33
CA SER A 418 -5.02 -6.58 12.98
C SER A 418 -4.12 -6.69 11.75
N LEU A 419 -4.09 -5.68 10.85
CA LEU A 419 -3.27 -5.74 9.63
C LEU A 419 -1.76 -5.75 9.92
N PHE A 420 -1.34 -5.18 11.05
CA PHE A 420 0.07 -4.87 11.30
C PHE A 420 0.60 -5.41 12.61
N ASN A 421 -0.26 -6.06 13.42
CA ASN A 421 0.15 -6.70 14.65
C ASN A 421 0.52 -8.17 14.38
N GLN A 422 1.76 -8.42 13.96
CA GLN A 422 2.31 -9.78 13.75
C GLN A 422 2.60 -10.53 15.08
N GLY A 423 1.91 -10.18 16.16
CA GLY A 423 2.03 -10.86 17.45
C GLY A 423 1.35 -12.22 17.43
N LYS A 424 2.06 -13.25 16.94
CA LYS A 424 1.95 -14.72 17.14
C LYS A 424 0.59 -15.46 17.30
N ASN A 425 -0.57 -14.82 17.30
CA ASN A 425 -1.89 -15.47 17.41
C ASN A 425 -2.77 -15.10 16.22
N LEU A 426 -2.37 -15.58 15.03
CA LEU A 426 -3.11 -15.44 13.77
C LEU A 426 -4.20 -16.52 13.59
N LEU A 427 -4.76 -17.07 14.68
CA LEU A 427 -5.68 -18.22 14.63
C LEU A 427 -7.10 -17.97 15.18
N VAL A 428 -7.56 -16.73 15.29
CA VAL A 428 -8.98 -16.47 15.54
C VAL A 428 -9.49 -15.34 14.63
N PHE A 429 -9.60 -15.63 13.34
CA PHE A 429 -10.43 -14.86 12.40
C PHE A 429 -11.89 -15.33 12.37
N HIS A 430 -12.30 -16.17 13.31
CA HIS A 430 -13.69 -16.63 13.41
C HIS A 430 -14.33 -16.13 14.71
N HIS A 431 -15.29 -15.21 14.54
CA HIS A 431 -16.36 -14.85 15.47
C HIS A 431 -15.99 -13.91 16.65
N SER A 432 -15.74 -12.64 16.34
CA SER A 432 -16.01 -11.50 17.24
C SER A 432 -16.13 -10.21 16.42
N PRO A 433 -17.23 -9.42 16.57
CA PRO A 433 -17.42 -8.18 15.83
C PRO A 433 -16.55 -7.07 16.45
N GLU A 434 -16.10 -6.12 15.62
CA GLU A 434 -15.29 -4.95 16.00
C GLU A 434 -13.77 -5.21 16.16
N VAL A 435 -13.11 -5.45 15.02
CA VAL A 435 -11.68 -5.14 14.91
C VAL A 435 -11.56 -3.61 14.99
N GLU A 436 -11.09 -3.08 16.13
CA GLU A 436 -10.86 -1.64 16.29
C GLU A 436 -9.97 -1.14 15.14
N SER A 437 -10.52 -0.26 14.32
CA SER A 437 -9.78 0.43 13.28
C SER A 437 -9.41 1.82 13.82
N VAL A 438 -8.11 2.14 13.78
CA VAL A 438 -7.58 3.40 14.32
C VAL A 438 -7.24 4.35 13.18
N PRO A 439 -7.44 5.66 13.34
CA PRO A 439 -6.94 6.65 12.39
C PRO A 439 -5.42 6.49 12.19
N LEU A 440 -4.93 6.73 10.97
CA LEU A 440 -3.50 6.69 10.66
C LEU A 440 -2.68 7.64 11.56
N TYR A 441 -3.23 8.79 11.95
CA TYR A 441 -2.63 9.69 12.94
C TYR A 441 -2.35 8.98 14.27
N GLN A 442 -3.35 8.26 14.81
CA GLN A 442 -3.21 7.55 16.08
C GLN A 442 -2.22 6.40 15.96
N HIS A 443 -2.26 5.68 14.83
CA HIS A 443 -1.30 4.62 14.52
C HIS A 443 0.14 5.17 14.48
N ALA A 444 0.36 6.28 13.78
CA ALA A 444 1.65 6.97 13.71
C ALA A 444 2.13 7.41 15.10
N TYR A 445 1.26 8.05 15.88
CA TYR A 445 1.59 8.48 17.24
C TYR A 445 2.03 7.31 18.11
N ILE A 446 1.27 6.20 18.13
CA ILE A 446 1.58 5.04 18.98
C ILE A 446 2.96 4.47 18.65
N HIS A 447 3.23 4.21 17.36
CA HIS A 447 4.48 3.58 16.95
C HIS A 447 5.69 4.51 17.11
N LEU A 448 5.55 5.80 16.79
CA LEU A 448 6.64 6.76 16.96
C LEU A 448 6.92 7.05 18.44
N ALA A 449 5.88 7.19 19.26
CA ALA A 449 6.02 7.38 20.70
C ALA A 449 6.70 6.17 21.37
N GLU A 450 6.31 4.95 21.00
CA GLU A 450 6.94 3.73 21.50
C GLU A 450 8.40 3.59 21.05
N TYR A 451 8.68 3.92 19.79
CA TYR A 451 10.05 3.90 19.26
C TYR A 451 10.94 4.93 19.94
N CYS A 452 10.39 6.11 20.28
CA CYS A 452 11.11 7.16 21.00
C CYS A 452 11.59 6.77 22.40
N LYS A 453 10.92 5.85 23.09
CA LYS A 453 11.20 5.54 24.51
C LYS A 453 12.65 5.12 24.81
N LYS A 454 13.38 4.66 23.80
CA LYS A 454 14.77 4.18 23.96
C LYS A 454 15.80 5.07 23.23
N ILE A 455 15.46 6.33 22.98
CA ILE A 455 16.45 7.33 22.56
C ILE A 455 17.30 7.72 23.77
N SER A 456 18.62 7.83 23.60
CA SER A 456 19.52 8.31 24.66
C SER A 456 19.35 9.82 24.89
N ASP A 457 19.69 10.33 26.07
CA ASP A 457 19.60 11.78 26.34
C ASP A 457 20.44 12.63 25.37
N SER A 458 21.59 12.09 24.92
CA SER A 458 22.47 12.76 23.96
C SER A 458 21.87 12.83 22.55
N ASP A 459 21.19 11.76 22.13
CA ASP A 459 20.50 11.70 20.84
C ASP A 459 19.24 12.54 20.83
N PHE A 460 18.55 12.60 21.97
CA PHE A 460 17.38 13.45 22.15
C PHE A 460 17.74 14.93 21.94
N GLU A 461 18.90 15.38 22.41
CA GLU A 461 19.36 16.76 22.21
C GLU A 461 19.60 17.11 20.74
N LYS A 462 20.22 16.19 19.99
CA LYS A 462 20.42 16.35 18.54
C LYS A 462 19.09 16.44 17.80
N LEU A 463 18.17 15.54 18.14
CA LEU A 463 16.83 15.52 17.55
C LEU A 463 16.00 16.75 17.93
N GLU A 464 16.18 17.31 19.13
CA GLU A 464 15.47 18.51 19.59
C GLU A 464 15.75 19.72 18.71
N SER A 465 17.00 19.92 18.32
CA SER A 465 17.39 21.01 17.40
C SER A 465 16.71 20.82 16.03
N PHE A 466 16.73 19.60 15.53
CA PHE A 466 16.10 19.25 14.27
C PHE A 466 14.56 19.40 14.29
N VAL A 467 13.90 19.05 15.40
CA VAL A 467 12.45 19.29 15.58
C VAL A 467 12.15 20.78 15.54
N ILE A 468 12.94 21.63 16.21
CA ILE A 468 12.78 23.09 16.17
C ILE A 468 12.86 23.60 14.72
N ASP A 469 13.83 23.11 13.95
CA ASP A 469 13.99 23.49 12.54
C ASP A 469 12.76 23.14 11.69
N ILE A 470 12.21 21.92 11.85
CA ILE A 470 10.98 21.52 11.16
C ILE A 470 9.78 22.38 11.58
N LEU A 471 9.64 22.67 12.87
CA LEU A 471 8.51 23.45 13.37
C LEU A 471 8.59 24.93 12.97
N ASN A 472 9.80 25.43 12.71
CA ASN A 472 10.01 26.76 12.16
C ASN A 472 9.83 26.84 10.64
N SER A 473 9.79 25.70 9.94
CA SER A 473 9.51 25.65 8.50
C SER A 473 8.08 26.12 8.21
N THR A 474 7.93 27.02 7.23
CA THR A 474 6.63 27.49 6.74
C THR A 474 5.82 26.43 6.00
N SER A 475 6.45 25.29 5.66
CA SER A 475 5.82 24.19 4.93
C SER A 475 5.08 23.19 5.82
N THR A 476 5.27 23.24 7.14
CA THR A 476 4.76 22.20 8.05
C THR A 476 3.28 22.39 8.33
N SER A 477 2.46 21.38 8.06
CA SER A 477 1.03 21.43 8.34
C SER A 477 0.70 21.38 9.84
N ASN A 478 -0.48 21.85 10.22
CA ASN A 478 -0.91 21.84 11.63
C ASN A 478 -1.04 20.41 12.19
N LEU A 479 -1.48 19.45 11.38
CA LEU A 479 -1.62 18.05 11.81
C LEU A 479 -0.26 17.38 11.98
N VAL A 480 0.70 17.66 11.10
CA VAL A 480 2.08 17.19 11.25
C VAL A 480 2.74 17.80 12.48
N PHE A 481 2.54 19.10 12.72
CA PHE A 481 2.98 19.75 13.96
C PHE A 481 2.41 19.05 15.19
N LEU A 482 1.10 18.77 15.20
CA LEU A 482 0.45 18.11 16.33
C LEU A 482 1.04 16.71 16.56
N LEU A 483 1.24 15.92 15.50
CA LEU A 483 1.82 14.58 15.61
C LEU A 483 3.24 14.62 16.16
N ILE A 484 4.10 15.46 15.59
CA ILE A 484 5.49 15.63 16.06
C ILE A 484 5.48 16.10 17.52
N SER A 485 4.65 17.10 17.84
CA SER A 485 4.52 17.64 19.19
C SER A 485 4.03 16.59 20.18
N ASP A 486 3.06 15.75 19.82
CA ASP A 486 2.54 14.69 20.67
C ASP A 486 3.59 13.62 20.95
N VAL A 487 4.31 13.17 19.92
CA VAL A 487 5.43 12.22 20.05
C VAL A 487 6.53 12.82 20.93
N TRP A 488 6.90 14.08 20.70
CA TRP A 488 7.93 14.78 21.48
C TRP A 488 7.54 14.92 22.95
N MET A 489 6.28 15.32 23.21
CA MET A 489 5.74 15.43 24.56
C MET A 489 5.66 14.08 25.26
N HIS A 490 5.42 12.99 24.53
CA HIS A 490 5.46 11.65 25.11
C HIS A 490 6.85 11.32 25.67
N CYS A 491 7.91 11.60 24.90
CA CYS A 491 9.30 11.41 25.34
C CYS A 491 9.60 12.18 26.62
N LEU A 492 9.25 13.46 26.61
CA LEU A 492 9.48 14.38 27.72
C LEU A 492 8.72 13.94 28.99
N ARG A 493 7.53 13.38 28.87
CA ARG A 493 6.77 12.84 30.01
C ARG A 493 7.40 11.59 30.64
N LEU A 494 8.21 10.86 29.88
CA LEU A 494 8.95 9.70 30.40
C LEU A 494 10.26 10.10 31.07
N SER A 495 10.72 11.34 30.85
CA SER A 495 11.89 11.90 31.52
C SER A 495 11.57 12.38 32.95
N SER A 496 12.60 12.57 33.77
CA SER A 496 12.44 13.19 35.09
C SER A 496 11.93 14.63 34.97
N ILE A 497 11.28 15.14 36.02
CA ILE A 497 10.79 16.53 36.07
C ILE A 497 11.98 17.50 35.97
N GLU A 498 13.13 17.14 36.53
CA GLU A 498 14.40 17.87 36.41
C GLU A 498 14.86 17.93 34.95
N ASN A 499 14.84 16.80 34.22
CA ASN A 499 15.20 16.77 32.81
C ASN A 499 14.23 17.62 31.98
N LEU A 500 12.92 17.53 32.24
CA LEU A 500 11.94 18.40 31.57
C LEU A 500 12.23 19.88 31.81
N LEU A 501 12.62 20.28 33.03
CA LEU A 501 13.01 21.66 33.34
C LEU A 501 14.24 22.09 32.53
N VAL A 502 15.30 21.27 32.51
CA VAL A 502 16.52 21.52 31.73
C VAL A 502 16.20 21.64 30.24
N ARG A 503 15.34 20.78 29.71
CA ARG A 503 14.89 20.83 28.30
C ARG A 503 14.06 22.07 28.02
N CYS A 504 13.17 22.49 28.92
CA CYS A 504 12.42 23.75 28.76
C CYS A 504 13.37 24.95 28.66
N MET A 505 14.39 25.03 29.52
CA MET A 505 15.42 26.09 29.48
C MET A 505 16.27 26.03 28.21
N GLY A 506 16.66 24.83 27.77
CA GLY A 506 17.41 24.67 26.52
C GLY A 506 16.59 25.06 25.29
N PHE A 507 15.32 24.63 25.26
CA PHE A 507 14.38 24.90 24.18
C PHE A 507 14.06 26.39 24.07
N SER A 508 13.80 27.07 25.19
CA SER A 508 13.56 28.53 25.23
C SER A 508 14.77 29.32 24.73
N GLN A 509 15.98 28.97 25.20
CA GLN A 509 17.23 29.59 24.77
C GLN A 509 17.48 29.42 23.27
N ARG A 510 17.12 28.26 22.69
CA ARG A 510 17.21 28.04 21.23
C ARG A 510 16.15 28.82 20.47
N CYS A 511 14.92 28.88 20.98
CA CYS A 511 13.85 29.70 20.40
C CYS A 511 14.26 31.17 20.31
N LEU A 512 14.99 31.71 21.30
CA LEU A 512 15.44 33.10 21.28
C LEU A 512 16.47 33.41 20.19
N LYS A 513 17.18 32.39 19.69
CA LYS A 513 18.21 32.54 18.65
C LYS A 513 17.65 32.46 17.23
N MET A 514 16.37 32.14 17.05
CA MET A 514 15.75 31.89 15.75
C MET A 514 14.41 32.62 15.61
N PRO A 515 13.96 32.97 14.40
CA PRO A 515 12.60 33.46 14.19
C PRO A 515 11.59 32.38 14.56
N VAL A 516 10.86 32.58 15.67
CA VAL A 516 10.01 31.54 16.26
C VAL A 516 8.63 31.51 15.61
N SER A 517 8.29 30.40 14.97
CA SER A 517 6.93 30.16 14.45
C SER A 517 5.91 30.05 15.59
N SER A 518 4.62 30.26 15.27
CA SER A 518 3.52 30.02 16.22
C SER A 518 3.53 28.59 16.77
N SER A 519 3.89 27.61 15.94
CA SER A 519 4.02 26.19 16.27
C SER A 519 5.09 25.93 17.33
N THR A 520 6.28 26.52 17.16
CA THR A 520 7.38 26.38 18.13
C THR A 520 7.02 26.99 19.48
N LYS A 521 6.35 28.17 19.48
CA LYS A 521 5.81 28.77 20.71
C LYS A 521 4.78 27.85 21.39
N LEU A 522 3.93 27.21 20.60
CA LEU A 522 2.91 26.30 21.11
C LEU A 522 3.52 25.03 21.73
N LEU A 523 4.56 24.44 21.12
CA LEU A 523 5.28 23.31 21.72
C LEU A 523 5.91 23.70 23.06
N LEU A 524 6.60 24.84 23.13
CA LEU A 524 7.19 25.33 24.39
C LEU A 524 6.10 25.54 25.48
N LYS A 525 4.96 26.12 25.11
CA LYS A 525 3.81 26.23 26.04
C LYS A 525 3.33 24.87 26.54
N ARG A 526 3.24 23.88 25.64
CA ARG A 526 2.87 22.51 26.02
C ARG A 526 3.89 21.92 26.99
N MET A 527 5.19 22.08 26.76
CA MET A 527 6.25 21.62 27.66
C MET A 527 6.13 22.24 29.06
N ILE A 528 6.02 23.57 29.13
CA ILE A 528 5.88 24.30 30.40
C ILE A 528 4.63 23.85 31.16
N LYS A 529 3.52 23.53 30.47
CA LYS A 529 2.29 23.06 31.12
C LYS A 529 2.51 21.81 31.98
N PHE A 530 3.41 20.91 31.57
CA PHE A 530 3.73 19.68 32.31
C PHE A 530 4.69 19.86 33.47
N LEU A 531 5.32 21.03 33.63
CA LEU A 531 6.10 21.33 34.82
C LEU A 531 5.19 21.55 36.03
N PRO A 532 5.52 20.95 37.20
CA PRO A 532 4.87 21.30 38.46
C PRO A 532 5.07 22.78 38.83
N PRO A 533 4.19 23.39 39.66
CA PRO A 533 4.24 24.82 39.99
C PRO A 533 5.61 25.30 40.51
N ASN A 534 6.24 24.53 41.39
CA ASN A 534 7.56 24.84 41.94
C ASN A 534 8.69 24.82 40.89
N TYR A 535 8.58 24.00 39.83
CA TYR A 535 9.56 23.98 38.73
C TYR A 535 9.27 25.07 37.70
N LYS A 536 8.00 25.45 37.50
CA LYS A 536 7.63 26.64 36.73
C LYS A 536 8.27 27.89 37.35
N GLU A 537 8.12 28.09 38.65
CA GLU A 537 8.77 29.22 39.35
C GLU A 537 10.28 29.22 39.19
N LYS A 538 10.93 28.05 39.28
CA LYS A 538 12.38 27.92 39.03
C LYS A 538 12.73 28.31 37.60
N LEU A 539 11.97 27.85 36.61
CA LEU A 539 12.16 28.21 35.20
C LEU A 539 12.08 29.74 35.01
N PHE A 540 11.05 30.39 35.57
CA PHE A 540 10.87 31.84 35.46
C PHE A 540 11.95 32.65 36.19
N LYS A 541 12.47 32.14 37.32
CA LYS A 541 13.55 32.79 38.06
C LYS A 541 14.91 32.64 37.37
N GLN A 542 15.13 31.52 36.67
CA GLN A 542 16.41 31.20 36.05
C GLN A 542 16.52 31.65 34.58
N ASP A 543 15.39 31.79 33.88
CA ASP A 543 15.35 32.15 32.47
C ASP A 543 14.43 33.37 32.24
N LEU A 544 14.96 34.55 32.56
CA LEU A 544 14.32 35.87 32.39
C LEU A 544 13.88 36.16 30.94
N GLN A 545 14.33 35.38 29.97
CA GLN A 545 14.08 35.60 28.55
C GLN A 545 12.82 34.86 28.03
N LEU A 546 12.09 34.17 28.91
CA LEU A 546 10.81 33.53 28.61
C LEU A 546 9.60 34.50 28.63
N GLU A 547 9.75 35.68 29.23
CA GLU A 547 8.70 36.70 29.31
C GLU A 547 8.03 36.98 27.95
N PRO A 548 8.75 37.21 26.83
CA PRO A 548 8.14 37.55 25.53
C PRO A 548 7.28 36.42 24.93
N PHE A 549 7.58 35.15 25.24
CA PHE A 549 6.80 34.00 24.77
C PHE A 549 5.50 33.82 25.54
N LEU A 550 5.43 34.39 26.74
CA LEU A 550 4.39 34.17 27.73
C LEU A 550 3.69 35.47 28.12
N TYR A 551 4.04 36.63 27.53
CA TYR A 551 3.37 37.91 27.76
C TYR A 551 1.89 37.89 27.33
N ALA A 552 1.51 37.02 26.37
CA ALA A 552 0.09 36.75 26.06
C ALA A 552 -0.65 35.96 27.18
N GLU A 553 0.09 35.42 28.14
CA GLU A 553 -0.35 34.56 29.24
C GLU A 553 0.28 34.96 30.59
N HIS A 554 0.47 36.26 30.84
CA HIS A 554 0.57 36.77 32.21
C HIS A 554 -0.61 36.30 33.10
N LYS A 555 -1.69 35.77 32.48
CA LYS A 555 -2.79 35.03 33.11
C LYS A 555 -2.45 33.63 33.64
N VAL A 556 -1.49 32.88 33.07
CA VAL A 556 -1.20 31.48 33.50
C VAL A 556 -0.32 31.42 34.75
N LEU A 557 0.56 32.42 34.95
CA LEU A 557 1.27 32.62 36.21
C LEU A 557 0.34 33.09 37.34
N CYS A 558 -0.66 33.93 37.03
CA CYS A 558 -1.70 34.32 38.00
C CYS A 558 -2.59 33.13 38.45
N ARG A 559 -2.82 32.12 37.59
CA ARG A 559 -3.64 30.93 37.92
C ARG A 559 -3.00 29.92 38.88
N TYR A 560 -1.71 30.06 39.22
CA TYR A 560 -1.00 29.10 40.09
C TYR A 560 -0.22 29.71 41.26
N GLY A 561 -0.56 30.94 41.69
CA GLY A 561 -0.30 31.37 43.07
C GLY A 561 0.88 32.30 43.34
N ALA A 562 1.32 33.12 42.39
CA ALA A 562 2.15 34.29 42.72
C ALA A 562 1.26 35.54 42.89
N PRO A 563 1.15 36.13 44.10
CA PRO A 563 0.40 37.35 44.29
C PRO A 563 1.28 38.52 43.87
N GLN A 564 0.89 39.17 42.79
CA GLN A 564 0.79 40.62 42.63
C GLN A 564 0.92 40.97 41.14
N CYS A 565 -0.13 41.56 40.57
CA CYS A 565 0.01 42.85 39.91
C CYS A 565 -1.35 43.43 39.46
N ASN A 566 -1.48 44.72 39.75
CA ASN A 566 -2.12 45.77 38.96
C ASN A 566 -3.64 45.90 38.99
N ASN A 567 -4.07 47.05 39.49
CA ASN A 567 -5.46 47.51 39.60
C ASN A 567 -6.16 47.65 38.23
N ASP A 568 -5.42 47.73 37.12
CA ASP A 568 -6.01 47.89 35.78
C ASP A 568 -6.74 46.64 35.24
N SER A 569 -6.46 45.43 35.77
CA SER A 569 -7.20 44.23 35.40
C SER A 569 -8.47 44.05 36.22
N GLN A 570 -8.54 44.62 37.43
CA GLN A 570 -9.76 44.58 38.25
C GLN A 570 -10.88 45.39 37.59
N ASP A 571 -10.58 46.55 37.01
CA ASP A 571 -11.60 47.41 36.38
C ASP A 571 -12.31 46.74 35.19
N LYS A 572 -11.57 46.00 34.34
CA LYS A 572 -12.14 45.23 33.22
C LYS A 572 -12.92 43.99 33.67
N GLU A 573 -12.52 43.37 34.78
CA GLU A 573 -13.20 42.21 35.35
C GLU A 573 -14.51 42.60 36.07
N THR A 574 -14.53 43.74 36.77
CA THR A 574 -15.76 44.33 37.32
C THR A 574 -16.75 44.78 36.23
N ASP A 575 -16.28 45.23 35.07
CA ASP A 575 -17.14 45.63 33.95
C ASP A 575 -17.85 44.42 33.31
N ILE A 576 -17.16 43.29 33.11
CA ILE A 576 -17.79 42.06 32.57
C ILE A 576 -18.75 41.44 33.58
N LYS A 577 -18.38 41.41 34.86
CA LYS A 577 -19.21 40.86 35.94
C LYS A 577 -20.48 41.66 36.17
N SER A 578 -20.41 42.98 36.03
CA SER A 578 -21.59 43.87 36.13
C SER A 578 -22.51 43.71 34.91
N LYS A 579 -21.96 43.60 33.69
CA LYS A 579 -22.74 43.33 32.46
C LYS A 579 -23.48 41.99 32.48
N ILE A 580 -22.82 40.92 32.95
CA ILE A 580 -23.45 39.60 33.11
C ILE A 580 -24.57 39.66 34.15
N SER A 581 -24.33 40.29 35.31
CA SER A 581 -25.34 40.41 36.36
C SER A 581 -26.55 41.25 35.91
N PHE A 582 -26.33 42.32 35.14
CA PHE A 582 -27.38 43.15 34.56
C PHE A 582 -28.27 42.37 33.59
N LEU A 583 -27.66 41.65 32.63
CA LEU A 583 -28.39 40.85 31.65
C LEU A 583 -29.16 39.68 32.30
N PHE A 584 -28.63 39.11 33.39
CA PHE A 584 -29.32 38.08 34.17
C PHE A 584 -30.51 38.60 34.98
N ASN A 585 -30.43 39.82 35.51
CA ASN A 585 -31.56 40.44 36.21
C ASN A 585 -32.65 40.85 35.22
N GLU A 586 -32.30 41.39 34.04
CA GLU A 586 -33.26 41.62 32.97
C GLU A 586 -33.98 40.34 32.52
N LEU A 587 -33.27 39.20 32.43
CA LEU A 587 -33.88 37.90 32.09
C LEU A 587 -34.89 37.40 33.14
N LYS A 588 -34.77 37.83 34.40
CA LYS A 588 -35.68 37.43 35.48
C LYS A 588 -36.93 38.30 35.54
N GLU A 589 -36.86 39.53 35.04
CA GLU A 589 -37.93 40.53 35.18
C GLU A 589 -38.86 40.64 33.98
N SER A 590 -38.55 40.03 32.83
CA SER A 590 -39.38 40.14 31.63
C SER A 590 -40.38 39.00 31.46
N ASP A 591 -41.67 39.31 31.43
CA ASP A 591 -42.71 38.41 30.94
C ASP A 591 -42.55 38.22 29.41
N PHE A 592 -42.09 37.04 29.01
CA PHE A 592 -41.61 36.78 27.66
C PHE A 592 -42.74 36.48 26.66
N TYR A 593 -43.39 37.52 26.14
CA TYR A 593 -44.31 37.40 25.00
C TYR A 593 -43.63 37.48 23.63
N ASN A 594 -42.34 37.87 23.56
CA ASN A 594 -41.61 38.03 22.29
C ASN A 594 -40.31 37.21 22.26
N ASN A 595 -40.36 36.07 21.54
CA ASN A 595 -39.28 35.10 21.40
C ASN A 595 -37.99 35.69 20.78
N GLN A 596 -38.08 36.70 19.89
CA GLN A 596 -36.88 37.27 19.25
C GLN A 596 -35.98 38.01 20.26
N LYS A 597 -36.57 38.77 21.19
CA LYS A 597 -35.80 39.48 22.22
C LYS A 597 -35.19 38.52 23.23
N LEU A 598 -35.90 37.45 23.59
CA LEU A 598 -35.37 36.38 24.44
C LEU A 598 -34.16 35.70 23.78
N ILE A 599 -34.26 35.37 22.49
CA ILE A 599 -33.20 34.68 21.74
C ILE A 599 -31.96 35.58 21.59
N ALA A 600 -32.12 36.85 21.20
CA ALA A 600 -30.99 37.77 21.07
C ALA A 600 -30.27 38.01 22.41
N LYS A 601 -31.04 38.13 23.51
CA LYS A 601 -30.49 38.27 24.85
C LYS A 601 -29.81 36.98 25.33
N ALA A 602 -30.40 35.81 25.05
CA ALA A 602 -29.81 34.51 25.36
C ALA A 602 -28.49 34.31 24.60
N CYS A 603 -28.44 34.60 23.29
CA CYS A 603 -27.22 34.54 22.49
C CYS A 603 -26.13 35.49 23.01
N SER A 604 -26.50 36.72 23.39
CA SER A 604 -25.55 37.69 23.98
C SER A 604 -24.97 37.20 25.31
N ILE A 605 -25.80 36.55 26.14
CA ILE A 605 -25.35 35.94 27.39
C ILE A 605 -24.45 34.73 27.12
N LEU A 606 -24.78 33.92 26.11
CA LEU A 606 -24.00 32.74 25.72
C LEU A 606 -22.62 33.13 25.15
N GLU A 607 -22.53 34.18 24.33
CA GLU A 607 -21.26 34.74 23.87
C GLU A 607 -20.42 35.28 25.04
N LEU A 608 -21.03 36.04 25.93
CA LEU A 608 -20.34 36.55 27.12
C LEU A 608 -19.90 35.42 28.06
N CYS A 609 -20.67 34.33 28.17
CA CYS A 609 -20.28 33.13 28.91
C CYS A 609 -19.10 32.42 28.24
N ALA A 610 -19.09 32.27 26.92
CA ALA A 610 -17.99 31.65 26.18
C ALA A 610 -16.69 32.47 26.31
N ILE A 611 -16.79 33.80 26.21
CA ILE A 611 -15.67 34.72 26.45
C ILE A 611 -15.18 34.62 27.90
N SER A 612 -16.09 34.50 28.87
CA SER A 612 -15.76 34.39 30.30
C SER A 612 -15.14 33.04 30.67
N VAL A 613 -15.62 31.93 30.11
CA VAL A 613 -15.06 30.57 30.31
C VAL A 613 -13.62 30.51 29.78
N ASN A 614 -13.34 31.18 28.66
CA ASN A 614 -11.98 31.30 28.15
C ASN A 614 -11.09 32.22 29.02
N ALA A 615 -11.68 33.10 29.84
CA ALA A 615 -10.97 34.08 30.66
C ALA A 615 -10.72 33.63 32.13
N LEU A 616 -11.58 32.82 32.75
CA LEU A 616 -11.62 32.57 34.21
C LEU A 616 -10.66 31.47 34.71
N ASP A 617 -10.31 31.52 36.01
CA ASP A 617 -9.48 30.54 36.74
C ASP A 617 -10.30 29.34 37.28
N ILE A 618 -9.67 28.18 37.45
CA ILE A 618 -10.30 26.89 37.84
C ILE A 618 -11.01 26.97 39.20
N GLN A 619 -10.56 27.80 40.14
CA GLN A 619 -11.26 28.00 41.42
C GLN A 619 -12.54 28.83 41.30
N GLU A 620 -12.66 29.71 40.30
CA GLU A 620 -13.92 30.43 40.01
C GLU A 620 -14.89 29.59 39.16
N PHE A 621 -14.36 28.63 38.39
CA PHE A 621 -15.15 27.57 37.76
C PHE A 621 -15.90 26.70 38.79
N LEU A 622 -15.41 26.61 40.04
CA LEU A 622 -16.15 25.97 41.14
C LEU A 622 -17.27 26.86 41.72
N ARG A 623 -17.16 28.20 41.62
CA ARG A 623 -18.26 29.14 41.96
C ARG A 623 -19.37 29.16 40.91
N PHE A 624 -19.15 28.56 39.74
CA PHE A 624 -20.12 28.34 38.66
C PHE A 624 -21.33 27.46 39.07
N SER A 625 -21.30 26.84 40.26
CA SER A 625 -22.44 26.12 40.85
C SER A 625 -23.75 26.93 40.93
N LYS A 626 -23.71 28.24 41.17
CA LYS A 626 -24.90 29.11 41.14
C LYS A 626 -25.34 29.51 39.73
N VAL A 627 -24.40 29.56 38.78
CA VAL A 627 -24.66 29.80 37.34
C VAL A 627 -25.24 28.52 36.71
N ARG A 628 -24.87 27.34 37.20
CA ARG A 628 -25.33 26.00 36.77
C ARG A 628 -26.86 25.86 36.82
N SER A 629 -27.54 26.36 37.85
CA SER A 629 -29.01 26.28 37.91
C SER A 629 -29.69 27.20 36.89
N SER A 630 -29.10 28.37 36.62
CA SER A 630 -29.65 29.35 35.67
C SER A 630 -29.36 28.98 34.22
N LEU A 631 -28.18 28.41 33.94
CA LEU A 631 -27.86 27.80 32.64
C LEU A 631 -28.70 26.56 32.36
N ALA A 632 -28.95 25.71 33.36
CA ALA A 632 -29.83 24.56 33.18
C ALA A 632 -31.28 24.98 32.84
N MET A 633 -31.76 26.08 33.44
CA MET A 633 -33.03 26.70 33.09
C MET A 633 -33.00 27.29 31.67
N LEU A 634 -31.93 28.00 31.29
CA LEU A 634 -31.74 28.55 29.94
C LEU A 634 -31.68 27.43 28.89
N TYR A 635 -30.97 26.33 29.16
CA TYR A 635 -30.93 25.14 28.32
C TYR A 635 -32.31 24.50 28.21
N ASN A 636 -33.05 24.36 29.31
CA ASN A 636 -34.41 23.83 29.27
C ASN A 636 -35.34 24.68 28.38
N GLU A 637 -35.29 26.01 28.50
CA GLU A 637 -36.12 26.91 27.68
C GLU A 637 -35.67 26.97 26.21
N THR A 638 -34.36 27.02 25.95
CA THR A 638 -33.81 27.06 24.58
C THR A 638 -33.93 25.72 23.86
N LEU A 639 -33.80 24.58 24.54
CA LEU A 639 -34.00 23.25 23.96
C LEU A 639 -35.48 22.94 23.69
N ARG A 640 -36.40 23.57 24.41
CA ARG A 640 -37.85 23.55 24.14
C ARG A 640 -38.28 24.55 23.06
N SER A 641 -37.38 25.41 22.61
CA SER A 641 -37.65 26.37 21.53
C SER A 641 -38.08 25.65 20.26
N LYS A 642 -39.15 26.12 19.60
CA LYS A 642 -39.55 25.61 18.28
C LYS A 642 -38.54 26.00 17.19
N ASN A 643 -37.64 26.95 17.46
CA ASN A 643 -36.59 27.37 16.54
C ASN A 643 -35.40 26.39 16.60
N TYR A 644 -35.16 25.68 15.50
CA TYR A 644 -34.12 24.64 15.42
C TYR A 644 -32.70 25.19 15.57
N ILE A 645 -32.40 26.38 15.03
CA ILE A 645 -31.06 26.98 15.14
C ILE A 645 -30.74 27.26 16.61
N VAL A 646 -31.71 27.81 17.35
CA VAL A 646 -31.57 28.06 18.80
C VAL A 646 -31.36 26.76 19.58
N ARG A 647 -32.06 25.69 19.19
CA ARG A 647 -31.85 24.35 19.79
C ARG A 647 -30.48 23.79 19.50
N MET A 648 -30.00 23.90 18.26
CA MET A 648 -28.71 23.36 17.83
C MET A 648 -27.52 24.11 18.44
N GLU A 649 -27.59 25.44 18.52
CA GLU A 649 -26.58 26.24 19.19
C GLU A 649 -26.56 25.96 20.70
N ALA A 650 -27.74 25.80 21.33
CA ALA A 650 -27.82 25.37 22.72
C ALA A 650 -27.22 23.97 22.95
N LEU A 651 -27.43 23.02 22.04
CA LEU A 651 -26.86 21.67 22.09
C LEU A 651 -25.35 21.64 21.84
N SER A 652 -24.84 22.44 20.89
CA SER A 652 -23.40 22.58 20.63
C SER A 652 -22.68 23.16 21.85
N LEU A 653 -23.23 24.20 22.46
CA LEU A 653 -22.66 24.83 23.65
C LEU A 653 -22.71 23.89 24.86
N PHE A 654 -23.79 23.11 24.99
CA PHE A 654 -23.90 22.04 25.98
C PHE A 654 -22.80 20.98 25.81
N TYR A 655 -22.55 20.54 24.58
CA TYR A 655 -21.50 19.58 24.24
C TYR A 655 -20.10 20.11 24.58
N ILE A 656 -19.81 21.37 24.22
CA ILE A 656 -18.56 22.04 24.55
C ILE A 656 -18.38 22.13 26.07
N MET A 657 -19.41 22.58 26.80
CA MET A 657 -19.35 22.61 28.27
C MET A 657 -19.08 21.24 28.86
N ALA A 658 -19.72 20.18 28.34
CA ALA A 658 -19.51 18.81 28.77
C ALA A 658 -18.07 18.30 28.55
N GLN A 659 -17.34 18.81 27.56
CA GLN A 659 -15.92 18.50 27.36
C GLN A 659 -15.01 19.13 28.43
N PHE A 660 -15.47 20.21 29.08
CA PHE A 660 -14.71 20.95 30.09
C PHE A 660 -15.19 20.71 31.54
N THR A 661 -16.25 19.93 31.75
CA THR A 661 -16.79 19.57 33.08
C THR A 661 -16.79 18.06 33.31
N ASP A 662 -16.67 17.63 34.57
CA ASP A 662 -16.82 16.21 34.95
C ASP A 662 -18.18 15.66 34.48
N ILE A 663 -18.15 14.51 33.82
CA ILE A 663 -19.31 13.87 33.16
C ILE A 663 -20.48 13.66 34.12
N ARG A 664 -20.20 13.47 35.43
CA ARG A 664 -21.23 13.34 36.48
C ARG A 664 -22.05 14.62 36.66
N ILE A 665 -21.45 15.79 36.48
CA ILE A 665 -22.11 17.10 36.64
C ILE A 665 -23.06 17.38 35.46
N THR A 666 -22.63 17.00 34.25
CA THR A 666 -23.46 17.03 33.04
C THR A 666 -24.66 16.11 33.19
N GLN A 667 -24.45 14.89 33.68
CA GLN A 667 -25.51 13.90 33.96
C GLN A 667 -26.51 14.39 35.02
N GLU A 668 -26.05 14.97 36.14
CA GLU A 668 -26.94 15.55 37.16
C GLU A 668 -27.76 16.74 36.65
N THR A 669 -27.24 17.49 35.67
CA THR A 669 -27.92 18.66 35.11
C THR A 669 -28.98 18.25 34.10
N ILE A 670 -28.71 17.23 33.28
CA ILE A 670 -29.71 16.60 32.40
C ILE A 670 -30.78 15.87 33.23
N ALA A 671 -30.39 15.21 34.33
CA ALA A 671 -31.32 14.47 35.20
C ALA A 671 -32.42 15.35 35.83
N LYS A 672 -32.22 16.68 35.89
CA LYS A 672 -33.25 17.64 36.33
C LYS A 672 -34.35 17.87 35.28
N PHE A 673 -34.13 17.45 34.04
CA PHE A 673 -35.05 17.65 32.90
C PHE A 673 -35.12 16.38 32.02
N PRO A 674 -35.71 15.28 32.54
CA PRO A 674 -35.69 13.97 31.89
C PRO A 674 -36.33 13.95 30.49
N ASP A 675 -37.27 14.86 30.21
CA ASP A 675 -37.95 14.98 28.92
C ASP A 675 -37.01 15.39 27.77
N LEU A 676 -35.85 15.98 28.07
CA LEU A 676 -34.86 16.42 27.09
C LEU A 676 -33.87 15.30 26.71
N PHE A 677 -33.85 14.20 27.47
CA PHE A 677 -32.91 13.10 27.28
C PHE A 677 -33.00 12.44 25.90
N PRO A 678 -34.19 12.20 25.31
CA PRO A 678 -34.30 11.63 23.97
C PRO A 678 -33.69 12.53 22.90
N SER A 679 -33.97 13.84 22.94
CA SER A 679 -33.47 14.81 21.94
C SER A 679 -31.97 15.05 22.05
N ILE A 680 -31.41 15.06 23.27
CA ILE A 680 -29.96 15.16 23.48
C ILE A 680 -29.27 13.88 23.00
N LYS A 681 -29.84 12.70 23.28
CA LYS A 681 -29.29 11.41 22.84
C LYS A 681 -29.31 11.28 21.31
N GLU A 682 -30.40 11.67 20.67
CA GLU A 682 -30.57 11.70 19.21
C GLU A 682 -29.56 12.65 18.56
N TYR A 683 -29.39 13.86 19.11
CA TYR A 683 -28.38 14.82 18.64
C TYR A 683 -26.94 14.28 18.79
N VAL A 684 -26.57 13.74 19.95
CA VAL A 684 -25.23 13.18 20.18
C VAL A 684 -24.93 11.99 19.26
N SER A 685 -25.95 11.21 18.87
CA SER A 685 -25.80 10.14 17.88
C SER A 685 -25.69 10.63 16.44
N GLU A 686 -26.17 11.83 16.14
CA GLU A 686 -26.21 12.40 14.78
C GLU A 686 -25.08 13.41 14.49
N VAL A 687 -24.38 13.89 15.51
CA VAL A 687 -23.29 14.86 15.38
C VAL A 687 -21.97 14.16 15.07
N PRO A 688 -21.26 14.54 13.98
CA PRO A 688 -19.90 14.07 13.73
C PRO A 688 -18.98 14.47 14.89
N GLN A 689 -18.07 13.59 15.30
CA GLN A 689 -17.18 13.77 16.47
C GLN A 689 -16.27 15.03 16.42
N THR A 690 -16.28 15.77 15.31
CA THR A 690 -15.45 16.95 15.05
C THR A 690 -16.16 18.27 15.37
N GLY A 691 -16.78 18.39 16.54
CA GLY A 691 -16.97 19.65 17.30
C GLY A 691 -17.81 20.82 16.74
N PHE A 692 -17.87 21.06 15.43
CA PHE A 692 -18.70 22.09 14.79
C PHE A 692 -19.17 21.62 13.40
N LEU A 693 -20.46 21.80 13.11
CA LEU A 693 -21.02 21.58 11.77
C LEU A 693 -20.50 22.69 10.85
N SER A 694 -19.89 22.34 9.72
CA SER A 694 -19.57 23.34 8.69
C SER A 694 -20.87 23.98 8.17
N GLU A 695 -20.83 25.19 7.59
CA GLU A 695 -22.06 25.82 7.05
C GLU A 695 -22.74 24.93 6.00
N LYS A 696 -21.95 24.15 5.26
CA LYS A 696 -22.44 23.16 4.31
C LYS A 696 -23.17 22.00 5.00
N ASP A 697 -22.63 21.49 6.10
CA ASP A 697 -23.29 20.43 6.89
C ASP A 697 -24.56 20.97 7.57
N LYS A 698 -24.51 22.23 8.07
CA LYS A 698 -25.70 22.91 8.62
C LYS A 698 -26.81 22.99 7.57
N PHE A 699 -26.47 23.28 6.32
CA PHE A 699 -27.42 23.35 5.20
C PHE A 699 -27.97 21.96 4.82
N GLU A 700 -27.11 20.95 4.67
CA GLU A 700 -27.51 19.59 4.25
C GLU A 700 -28.40 18.90 5.30
N TYR A 701 -28.12 19.10 6.58
CA TYR A 701 -28.99 18.62 7.67
C TYR A 701 -30.33 19.37 7.71
N PHE A 702 -30.35 20.67 7.40
CA PHE A 702 -31.59 21.46 7.29
C PHE A 702 -32.49 20.97 6.14
N GLU A 703 -31.90 20.62 4.99
CA GLU A 703 -32.64 20.04 3.86
C GLU A 703 -33.22 18.66 4.19
N LYS A 704 -32.43 17.80 4.85
CA LYS A 704 -32.89 16.48 5.33
C LYS A 704 -34.10 16.60 6.26
N GLN A 705 -34.12 17.60 7.15
CA GLN A 705 -35.29 17.87 7.99
C GLN A 705 -36.48 18.47 7.24
N LEU A 706 -36.25 19.35 6.26
CA LEU A 706 -37.31 19.85 5.37
C LEU A 706 -38.01 18.69 4.64
N HIS A 707 -37.22 17.70 4.20
CA HIS A 707 -37.72 16.50 3.58
C HIS A 707 -38.48 15.61 4.58
N PHE A 708 -37.99 15.49 5.81
CA PHE A 708 -38.64 14.72 6.89
C PHE A 708 -39.95 15.37 7.38
N ALA A 709 -40.00 16.71 7.48
CA ALA A 709 -41.16 17.49 7.87
C ALA A 709 -42.25 17.50 6.79
N LYS A 710 -41.86 17.52 5.50
CA LYS A 710 -42.79 17.35 4.37
C LYS A 710 -43.39 15.93 4.33
N ASN A 711 -42.62 14.92 4.75
CA ASN A 711 -43.05 13.52 4.70
C ASN A 711 -43.89 13.06 5.91
N LYS A 712 -43.88 13.79 7.04
CA LYS A 712 -44.79 13.55 8.19
C LYS A 712 -46.01 14.48 8.13
N THR A 713 -46.92 14.23 7.20
CA THR A 713 -48.27 14.81 7.21
C THR A 713 -49.11 14.17 8.32
N LYS A 714 -48.98 14.65 9.57
CA LYS A 714 -50.07 14.66 10.57
C LYS A 714 -49.79 15.47 11.86
N SER A 715 -48.65 16.14 12.01
CA SER A 715 -48.48 17.16 13.05
C SER A 715 -48.15 18.50 12.42
N THR A 716 -48.97 19.52 12.67
CA THR A 716 -48.80 20.90 12.22
C THR A 716 -47.50 21.53 12.77
N PHE A 717 -46.37 21.24 12.12
CA PHE A 717 -45.15 22.01 12.26
C PHE A 717 -45.14 23.08 11.18
N THR A 718 -45.63 24.27 11.51
CA THR A 718 -45.42 25.48 10.70
C THR A 718 -44.04 26.06 11.02
N LEU A 719 -43.15 26.07 10.02
CA LEU A 719 -41.88 26.78 10.11
C LEU A 719 -42.14 28.26 10.42
N SER A 720 -41.40 28.80 11.41
CA SER A 720 -41.46 30.23 11.74
C SER A 720 -41.05 31.07 10.53
N ASN A 721 -41.57 32.30 10.44
CA ASN A 721 -41.21 33.21 9.35
C ASN A 721 -39.70 33.55 9.36
N GLU A 722 -39.03 33.54 10.53
CA GLU A 722 -37.57 33.65 10.59
C GLU A 722 -36.85 32.44 9.97
N SER A 723 -37.31 31.21 10.22
CA SER A 723 -36.72 30.01 9.61
C SER A 723 -36.81 30.04 8.08
N LYS A 724 -37.89 30.63 7.53
CA LYS A 724 -38.04 30.84 6.08
C LYS A 724 -37.10 31.94 5.55
N SER A 725 -36.90 33.01 6.32
CA SER A 725 -35.99 34.11 5.97
C SER A 725 -34.51 33.71 5.96
N ILE A 726 -34.09 32.86 6.90
CA ILE A 726 -32.71 32.35 6.93
C ILE A 726 -32.45 31.40 5.76
N LEU A 727 -33.45 30.58 5.38
CA LEU A 727 -33.41 29.74 4.17
C LEU A 727 -33.24 30.57 2.90
N SER A 728 -33.97 31.68 2.75
CA SER A 728 -33.79 32.56 1.59
C SER A 728 -32.42 33.22 1.55
N LEU A 729 -31.80 33.49 2.72
CA LEU A 729 -30.47 34.07 2.79
C LEU A 729 -29.39 33.04 2.40
N LEU A 730 -29.49 31.82 2.93
CA LEU A 730 -28.55 30.73 2.65
C LEU A 730 -28.66 30.17 1.22
N GLN A 731 -29.81 30.36 0.54
CA GLN A 731 -29.97 30.04 -0.88
C GLN A 731 -29.42 31.14 -1.81
N SER A 732 -29.11 32.32 -1.27
CA SER A 732 -28.61 33.48 -2.03
C SER A 732 -27.09 33.68 -1.93
N THR A 733 -26.43 32.90 -1.08
CA THR A 733 -24.97 32.74 -0.93
C THR A 733 -24.53 31.41 -1.49
#